data_AF-A0A251XV39-F1
#
_entry.id   AF-A0A251XV39-F1
#
_cell.length_a   1.000
_cell.length_b   1.000
_cell.length_c   1.000
_cell.angle_alpha   90.00
_cell.angle_beta   90.00
_cell.angle_gamma   90.00
#
_symmetry.space_group_name_H-M   'P 1'
#
loop_
_entity.id
_entity.type
_entity.pdbx_description
1 polymer ?
#
loop_
_entity_poly.entity_id
_entity_poly.type
_entity_poly.pdbx_seq_one_letter_code
_entity_poly.pdbx_strand_id
1 'polypeptide(L)'
;MTDPLDDGTAPARPGSLHSWHDDWTGLRVAVLGLGRTGFSVADTLVELGADVLVVAADASPERLALLDVIGGRLVRPTEEEPVPAELVAFAPELVVVSPGYAPTHPLPAWASAAGIPLWGDIELAWRVRDKTGTPAEWITITGTNGKTTTTQLTAALLQEGGVRAVPCGNIGLPVLDVVRHPDGFDVLVVELSSHQLHYIREVRPYSSAFLNLADDHLEWHGSRSAYAAAKGRVFADTRVACVYNRADRATEDALRDADVQDGARAIGFGLDAPGPSDLGIVDGILCDRAFLEERFTSALELTTLDELRAVGLAAPHIVQNILAAAALARSFGVEPGVVRQALLRFELDSHRIERIGERDGIAFVDDSKATNPHAASASLAAFPSVVWIVGGLLKGVELDELIRAHGRRLRAAVVIGVEREEVLAAFGRHAPDVTVLEVAESDTEEVMRSAVRLAAGVAREGDTVLLAPAAASMDQFTDYADRGRRFRAAVDHHLGGAADDTAPRTTRTPRTADAPGPRGPRTTPAAGQGEQEGTQRRGLAARIHLGRAFHAESGSYFLLLGTTLFLVVFGLVMVLSSSSIDSFVAGGGFFGIFLKQGMFALIGIPLMLVVSLVPPMFWKRWAWILLIAACGVQLLVFGPLGVKVGENVGWIRVGGMTFQPAELIKVGLVLWLGFILARKRNALRTWREVLVPVLPIAGGAVGLVALGQDLGTVIIMASIVLGALFFAGVPVGKLGIMLAVGSVLAVIMTVVSDSRLRRVTEFLTGECDYAGGCWQATHGLYALAAGGVFGVGLGNSKAKWMWLPEADNDYIFAIIGEELGLIGAIVVILLFVVLAIGFIRVIRANTDTFARVATGAVMTWIIVQAFVNIGVVLNLLPVLGVPLPFVSSGGSSLVTTLVAMGIVLGFARKPTTEESPDVVPAVIGMRS
;
A
#
# COMPACT_ATOMS: atom_id res chain seq x y z
N MET A 1 -31.41 59.91 -10.08
CA MET A 1 -30.22 60.10 -9.22
C MET A 1 -29.47 58.79 -9.31
N THR A 2 -28.55 58.71 -10.26
CA THR A 2 -27.78 57.52 -10.64
C THR A 2 -26.49 57.52 -9.83
N ASP A 3 -26.22 56.41 -9.17
CA ASP A 3 -25.05 56.15 -8.33
C ASP A 3 -23.80 55.99 -9.23
N PRO A 4 -22.71 56.76 -9.04
CA PRO A 4 -21.58 56.76 -9.93
C PRO A 4 -20.38 56.00 -9.33
N LEU A 5 -20.40 54.66 -9.35
CA LEU A 5 -19.20 53.79 -9.20
C LEU A 5 -19.50 52.40 -9.80
N ASP A 6 -19.65 52.34 -11.12
CA ASP A 6 -19.50 51.10 -11.91
C ASP A 6 -18.44 51.38 -12.98
N ASP A 7 -17.18 51.40 -12.53
CA ASP A 7 -16.02 51.46 -13.43
C ASP A 7 -15.82 50.04 -13.94
N GLY A 8 -16.21 49.80 -15.19
CA GLY A 8 -16.28 48.49 -15.85
C GLY A 8 -14.94 47.79 -16.09
N THR A 9 -14.11 47.63 -15.06
CA THR A 9 -12.98 46.71 -15.04
C THR A 9 -13.53 45.29 -14.92
N ALA A 10 -13.39 44.49 -15.98
CA ALA A 10 -13.55 43.05 -15.90
C ALA A 10 -12.75 42.51 -14.69
N PRO A 11 -13.26 41.54 -13.91
CA PRO A 11 -12.52 40.98 -12.79
C PRO A 11 -11.15 40.52 -13.28
N ALA A 12 -10.09 40.82 -12.52
CA ALA A 12 -8.75 40.33 -12.81
C ALA A 12 -8.82 38.81 -13.06
N ARG A 13 -8.22 38.34 -14.15
CA ARG A 13 -8.34 36.95 -14.66
C ARG A 13 -8.28 35.85 -13.60
N PRO A 14 -7.44 35.90 -12.54
CA PRO A 14 -7.45 34.89 -11.47
C PRO A 14 -8.75 34.82 -10.66
N GLY A 15 -9.42 35.97 -10.45
CA GLY A 15 -10.64 36.07 -9.64
C GLY A 15 -11.86 35.40 -10.25
N SER A 16 -11.84 35.09 -11.56
CA SER A 16 -12.91 34.35 -12.23
C SER A 16 -12.68 32.84 -12.31
N LEU A 17 -11.54 32.33 -11.83
CA LEU A 17 -11.18 30.91 -11.91
C LEU A 17 -11.73 30.15 -10.70
N HIS A 18 -12.77 29.36 -10.90
CA HIS A 18 -13.46 28.56 -9.88
C HIS A 18 -13.74 27.11 -10.32
N SER A 19 -13.17 26.69 -11.45
CA SER A 19 -13.26 25.34 -11.99
C SER A 19 -11.92 24.88 -12.57
N TRP A 20 -11.68 23.57 -12.51
CA TRP A 20 -10.64 22.88 -13.29
C TRP A 20 -10.78 23.16 -14.80
N HIS A 21 -12.00 23.39 -15.26
CA HIS A 21 -12.34 23.55 -16.68
C HIS A 21 -12.34 25.02 -17.15
N ASP A 22 -12.00 25.97 -16.29
CA ASP A 22 -11.81 27.36 -16.70
C ASP A 22 -10.54 27.53 -17.56
N ASP A 23 -10.38 28.68 -18.22
CA ASP A 23 -9.22 28.93 -19.09
C ASP A 23 -7.98 29.40 -18.30
N TRP A 24 -7.21 28.42 -17.83
CA TRP A 24 -5.91 28.59 -17.17
C TRP A 24 -4.75 28.80 -18.16
N THR A 25 -4.98 28.63 -19.47
CA THR A 25 -3.93 28.60 -20.49
C THR A 25 -3.12 29.88 -20.53
N GLY A 26 -1.81 29.78 -20.34
CA GLY A 26 -0.89 30.93 -20.37
C GLY A 26 -1.06 31.93 -19.24
N LEU A 27 -1.84 31.61 -18.19
CA LEU A 27 -1.87 32.39 -16.95
C LEU A 27 -0.48 32.31 -16.31
N ARG A 28 0.13 33.45 -16.00
CA ARG A 28 1.46 33.47 -15.37
C ARG A 28 1.33 33.30 -13.86
N VAL A 29 1.77 32.14 -13.34
CA VAL A 29 1.65 31.80 -11.93
C VAL A 29 3.02 31.58 -11.30
N ALA A 30 3.31 32.33 -10.24
CA ALA A 30 4.49 32.09 -9.42
C ALA A 30 4.15 31.18 -8.23
N VAL A 31 4.95 30.13 -8.02
CA VAL A 31 4.78 29.19 -6.89
C VAL A 31 5.92 29.38 -5.91
N LEU A 32 5.61 29.80 -4.68
CA LEU A 32 6.62 30.01 -3.65
C LEU A 32 6.87 28.71 -2.87
N GLY A 33 8.04 28.11 -3.10
CA GLY A 33 8.50 26.87 -2.48
C GLY A 33 8.33 25.62 -3.35
N LEU A 34 9.29 24.70 -3.25
CA LEU A 34 9.32 23.42 -3.99
C LEU A 34 9.38 22.21 -3.03
N GLY A 35 8.63 22.31 -1.92
CA GLY A 35 8.36 21.17 -1.05
C GLY A 35 7.38 20.18 -1.68
N ARG A 36 6.86 19.23 -0.90
CA ARG A 36 5.84 18.29 -1.40
C ARG A 36 4.59 19.00 -1.93
N THR A 37 4.03 19.92 -1.14
CA THR A 37 2.87 20.73 -1.53
C THR A 37 3.18 21.66 -2.70
N GLY A 38 4.34 22.33 -2.68
CA GLY A 38 4.75 23.23 -3.77
C GLY A 38 4.90 22.52 -5.12
N PHE A 39 5.42 21.29 -5.12
CA PHE A 39 5.46 20.46 -6.32
C PHE A 39 4.05 20.09 -6.81
N SER A 40 3.16 19.64 -5.92
CA SER A 40 1.77 19.30 -6.27
C SER A 40 1.01 20.51 -6.86
N VAL A 41 1.26 21.71 -6.35
CA VAL A 41 0.79 22.99 -6.92
C VAL A 41 1.34 23.21 -8.33
N ALA A 42 2.66 23.12 -8.51
CA ALA A 42 3.30 23.34 -9.80
C ALA A 42 2.81 22.35 -10.86
N ASP A 43 2.76 21.06 -10.52
CA ASP A 43 2.26 19.99 -11.39
C ASP A 43 0.80 20.22 -11.80
N THR A 44 -0.05 20.62 -10.85
CA THR A 44 -1.46 20.94 -11.16
C THR A 44 -1.58 22.13 -12.11
N LEU A 45 -0.85 23.22 -11.86
CA LEU A 45 -0.92 24.43 -12.68
C LEU A 45 -0.37 24.21 -14.09
N VAL A 46 0.71 23.44 -14.22
CA VAL A 46 1.25 23.00 -15.51
C VAL A 46 0.20 22.19 -16.26
N GLU A 47 -0.45 21.23 -15.61
CA GLU A 47 -1.48 20.39 -16.24
C GLU A 47 -2.65 21.25 -16.76
N LEU A 48 -3.01 22.30 -16.02
CA LEU A 48 -4.02 23.28 -16.42
C LEU A 48 -3.56 24.19 -17.58
N GLY A 49 -2.28 24.11 -17.99
CA GLY A 49 -1.72 24.91 -19.08
C GLY A 49 -1.23 26.30 -18.67
N ALA A 50 -1.06 26.56 -17.37
CA ALA A 50 -0.49 27.81 -16.87
C ALA A 50 1.02 27.90 -17.18
N ASP A 51 1.53 29.13 -17.30
CA ASP A 51 2.97 29.37 -17.33
C ASP A 51 3.47 29.45 -15.88
N VAL A 52 4.29 28.49 -15.44
CA VAL A 52 4.64 28.31 -14.02
C VAL A 52 6.10 28.66 -13.75
N LEU A 53 6.31 29.58 -12.80
CA LEU A 53 7.61 29.94 -12.26
C LEU A 53 7.69 29.60 -10.77
N VAL A 54 8.48 28.59 -10.41
CA VAL A 54 8.73 28.21 -9.01
C VAL A 54 9.86 29.06 -8.45
N VAL A 55 9.66 29.59 -7.23
CA VAL A 55 10.68 30.34 -6.48
C VAL A 55 10.98 29.60 -5.19
N ALA A 56 12.18 29.01 -5.09
CA ALA A 56 12.59 28.25 -3.91
C ALA A 56 14.10 28.36 -3.67
N ALA A 57 14.51 28.57 -2.41
CA ALA A 57 15.92 28.62 -2.04
C ALA A 57 16.58 27.23 -2.16
N ASP A 58 15.90 26.22 -1.63
CA ASP A 58 16.35 24.83 -1.64
C ASP A 58 15.27 23.89 -2.22
N ALA A 59 15.73 22.89 -2.96
CA ALA A 59 14.91 21.79 -3.44
C ALA A 59 15.77 20.54 -3.60
N SER A 60 15.17 19.36 -3.36
CA SER A 60 15.90 18.11 -3.55
C SER A 60 16.20 17.86 -5.04
N PRO A 61 17.32 17.22 -5.39
CA PRO A 61 17.68 16.95 -6.78
C PRO A 61 16.57 16.25 -7.58
N GLU A 62 15.80 15.38 -6.92
CA GLU A 62 14.67 14.69 -7.55
C GLU A 62 13.54 15.65 -7.92
N ARG A 63 13.20 16.61 -7.05
CA ARG A 63 12.13 17.58 -7.34
C ARG A 63 12.53 18.57 -8.42
N LEU A 64 13.82 18.91 -8.50
CA LEU A 64 14.36 19.72 -9.59
C LEU A 64 14.21 19.01 -10.93
N ALA A 65 14.57 17.73 -11.00
CA ALA A 65 14.42 16.92 -12.21
C ALA A 65 12.94 16.77 -12.59
N LEU A 66 12.05 16.52 -11.62
CA LEU A 66 10.62 16.41 -11.88
C LEU A 66 10.01 17.72 -12.37
N LEU A 67 10.40 18.85 -11.78
CA LEU A 67 9.93 20.18 -12.20
C LEU A 67 10.29 20.48 -13.66
N ASP A 68 11.51 20.13 -14.07
CA ASP A 68 11.97 20.28 -15.46
C ASP A 68 11.18 19.40 -16.43
N VAL A 69 10.88 18.15 -16.05
CA VAL A 69 10.09 17.20 -16.85
C VAL A 69 8.66 17.70 -17.09
N ILE A 70 8.03 18.29 -16.08
CA ILE A 70 6.69 18.88 -16.24
C ILE A 70 6.75 20.26 -16.93
N GLY A 71 7.93 20.80 -17.25
CA GLY A 71 8.08 22.08 -17.94
C GLY A 71 7.94 23.31 -17.04
N GLY A 72 8.02 23.15 -15.72
CA GLY A 72 8.08 24.27 -14.78
C GLY A 72 9.49 24.88 -14.72
N ARG A 73 9.58 26.19 -14.49
CA ARG A 73 10.86 26.90 -14.34
C ARG A 73 11.18 27.13 -12.87
N LEU A 74 12.46 27.16 -12.50
CA LEU A 74 12.90 27.48 -11.14
C LEU A 74 13.77 28.74 -11.11
N VAL A 75 13.48 29.62 -10.16
CA VAL A 75 14.33 30.74 -9.76
C VAL A 75 14.72 30.58 -8.29
N ARG A 76 15.98 30.87 -7.98
CA ARG A 76 16.50 30.80 -6.61
C ARG A 76 16.70 32.21 -6.05
N PRO A 77 16.03 32.57 -4.94
CA PRO A 77 16.32 33.82 -4.25
C PRO A 77 17.70 33.75 -3.58
N THR A 78 18.36 34.90 -3.47
CA THR A 78 19.62 35.06 -2.73
C THR A 78 19.42 36.05 -1.57
N GLU A 79 20.39 36.14 -0.65
CA GLU A 79 20.31 37.12 0.44
C GLU A 79 20.35 38.57 -0.08
N GLU A 80 21.13 38.82 -1.14
CA GLU A 80 21.27 40.13 -1.78
C GLU A 80 20.04 40.49 -2.62
N GLU A 81 19.37 39.47 -3.17
CA GLU A 81 18.20 39.60 -4.03
C GLU A 81 17.07 38.65 -3.58
N PRO A 82 16.40 38.97 -2.45
CA PRO A 82 15.37 38.10 -1.88
C PRO A 82 14.09 38.04 -2.75
N VAL A 83 13.91 39.03 -3.63
CA VAL A 83 12.90 39.05 -4.69
C VAL A 83 13.65 39.08 -6.04
N PRO A 84 13.84 37.92 -6.70
CA PRO A 84 14.63 37.83 -7.93
C PRO A 84 14.12 38.72 -9.06
N ALA A 85 15.01 39.37 -9.81
CA ALA A 85 14.66 40.14 -11.00
C ALA A 85 13.90 39.30 -12.04
N GLU A 86 14.20 38.00 -12.13
CA GLU A 86 13.47 37.06 -12.99
C GLU A 86 12.00 36.91 -12.59
N LEU A 87 11.69 36.88 -11.28
CA LEU A 87 10.32 36.86 -10.79
C LEU A 87 9.58 38.17 -11.11
N VAL A 88 10.27 39.31 -10.98
CA VAL A 88 9.70 40.62 -11.33
C VAL A 88 9.44 40.71 -12.83
N ALA A 89 10.40 40.28 -13.65
CA ALA A 89 10.28 40.27 -15.11
C ALA A 89 9.20 39.31 -15.61
N PHE A 90 9.00 38.20 -14.90
CA PHE A 90 7.93 37.24 -15.17
C PHE A 90 6.54 37.85 -14.99
N ALA A 91 6.38 38.89 -14.17
CA ALA A 91 5.14 39.62 -13.96
C ALA A 91 3.93 38.69 -13.68
N PRO A 92 3.98 37.90 -12.59
CA PRO A 92 2.95 36.91 -12.29
C PRO A 92 1.58 37.58 -12.09
N GLU A 93 0.55 36.96 -12.62
CA GLU A 93 -0.85 37.35 -12.43
C GLU A 93 -1.42 36.73 -11.14
N LEU A 94 -0.82 35.64 -10.66
CA LEU A 94 -1.18 34.93 -9.44
C LEU A 94 0.10 34.43 -8.74
N VAL A 95 0.11 34.49 -7.42
CA VAL A 95 1.15 33.86 -6.59
C VAL A 95 0.51 32.80 -5.68
N VAL A 96 0.98 31.55 -5.77
CA VAL A 96 0.59 30.47 -4.86
C VAL A 96 1.67 30.27 -3.81
N VAL A 97 1.30 30.46 -2.55
CA VAL A 97 2.21 30.54 -1.41
C VAL A 97 2.20 29.23 -0.63
N SER A 98 3.36 28.59 -0.50
CA SER A 98 3.51 27.47 0.41
C SER A 98 3.35 27.92 1.87
N PRO A 99 2.71 27.12 2.75
CA PRO A 99 2.44 27.48 4.15
C PRO A 99 3.67 27.90 4.98
N GLY A 100 4.88 27.55 4.55
CA GLY A 100 6.12 27.93 5.24
C GLY A 100 6.49 29.41 5.09
N TYR A 101 5.95 30.12 4.10
CA TYR A 101 6.25 31.55 3.88
C TYR A 101 5.32 32.43 4.72
N ALA A 102 5.88 33.14 5.69
CA ALA A 102 5.13 34.12 6.48
C ALA A 102 4.69 35.32 5.60
N PRO A 103 3.57 36.00 5.93
CA PRO A 103 3.16 37.20 5.22
C PRO A 103 4.19 38.33 5.25
N THR A 104 5.05 38.34 6.28
CA THR A 104 6.16 39.28 6.45
C THR A 104 7.42 38.91 5.65
N HIS A 105 7.47 37.71 5.06
CA HIS A 105 8.60 37.30 4.22
C HIS A 105 8.67 38.19 2.96
N PRO A 106 9.87 38.56 2.47
CA PRO A 106 10.02 39.49 1.33
C PRO A 106 9.18 39.15 0.10
N LEU A 107 9.10 37.86 -0.27
CA LEU A 107 8.34 37.38 -1.43
C LEU A 107 6.80 37.63 -1.31
N PRO A 108 6.07 37.09 -0.32
CA PRO A 108 4.66 37.45 -0.12
C PRO A 108 4.41 38.94 0.09
N ALA A 109 5.29 39.63 0.85
CA ALA A 109 5.15 41.06 1.11
C ALA A 109 5.25 41.89 -0.19
N TRP A 110 6.19 41.54 -1.07
CA TRP A 110 6.32 42.13 -2.40
C TRP A 110 5.08 41.91 -3.26
N ALA A 111 4.59 40.66 -3.34
CA ALA A 111 3.40 40.33 -4.13
C ALA A 111 2.16 41.08 -3.63
N SER A 112 1.99 41.17 -2.31
CA SER A 112 0.93 41.95 -1.68
C SER A 112 1.05 43.45 -1.99
N ALA A 113 2.25 44.03 -1.92
CA ALA A 113 2.49 45.44 -2.23
C ALA A 113 2.27 45.76 -3.71
N ALA A 114 2.50 44.78 -4.59
CA ALA A 114 2.24 44.87 -6.02
C ALA A 114 0.76 44.63 -6.39
N GLY A 115 -0.11 44.32 -5.42
CA GLY A 115 -1.52 44.04 -5.65
C GLY A 115 -1.78 42.70 -6.36
N ILE A 116 -0.82 41.78 -6.34
CA ILE A 116 -0.93 40.47 -6.99
C ILE A 116 -1.71 39.52 -6.06
N PRO A 117 -2.75 38.82 -6.55
CA PRO A 117 -3.48 37.83 -5.76
C PRO A 117 -2.57 36.77 -5.15
N LEU A 118 -2.77 36.49 -3.85
CA LEU A 118 -2.07 35.45 -3.10
C LEU A 118 -3.03 34.35 -2.71
N TRP A 119 -2.80 33.13 -3.22
CA TRP A 119 -3.53 31.93 -2.84
C TRP A 119 -2.63 30.95 -2.09
N GLY A 120 -3.24 30.10 -1.28
CA GLY A 120 -2.60 28.90 -0.75
C GLY A 120 -2.92 27.67 -1.61
N ASP A 121 -2.29 26.55 -1.30
CA ASP A 121 -2.60 25.24 -1.86
C ASP A 121 -4.08 24.86 -1.66
N ILE A 122 -4.63 25.14 -0.48
CA ILE A 122 -6.02 24.82 -0.13
C ILE A 122 -7.02 25.64 -0.95
N GLU A 123 -6.75 26.93 -1.15
CA GLU A 123 -7.60 27.81 -1.97
C GLU A 123 -7.58 27.37 -3.44
N LEU A 124 -6.39 27.08 -3.99
CA LEU A 124 -6.27 26.55 -5.35
C LEU A 124 -7.03 25.23 -5.50
N ALA A 125 -6.86 24.30 -4.56
CA ALA A 125 -7.53 23.01 -4.59
C ALA A 125 -9.05 23.11 -4.52
N TRP A 126 -9.57 24.05 -3.73
CA TRP A 126 -11.00 24.33 -3.69
C TRP A 126 -11.53 24.84 -5.03
N ARG A 127 -10.78 25.70 -5.72
CA ARG A 127 -11.15 26.23 -7.04
C ARG A 127 -11.12 25.18 -8.13
N VAL A 128 -10.25 24.17 -8.06
CA VAL A 128 -10.10 23.16 -9.12
C VAL A 128 -10.72 21.79 -8.77
N ARG A 129 -11.57 21.75 -7.73
CA ARG A 129 -12.12 20.53 -7.13
C ARG A 129 -13.03 19.69 -8.02
N ASP A 130 -13.47 20.23 -9.16
CA ASP A 130 -14.43 19.62 -10.08
C ASP A 130 -13.79 18.83 -11.23
N LYS A 131 -12.47 18.57 -11.17
CA LYS A 131 -11.76 17.73 -12.14
C LYS A 131 -12.45 16.39 -12.39
N THR A 132 -12.93 15.73 -11.34
CA THR A 132 -13.52 14.38 -11.39
C THR A 132 -15.01 14.40 -11.08
N GLY A 133 -15.79 14.90 -12.03
CA GLY A 133 -17.26 14.81 -11.97
C GLY A 133 -17.85 15.68 -10.86
N THR A 134 -18.53 15.07 -9.89
CA THR A 134 -19.14 15.83 -8.78
C THR A 134 -18.08 16.14 -7.72
N PRO A 135 -17.84 17.41 -7.39
CA PRO A 135 -16.90 17.78 -6.33
C PRO A 135 -17.19 17.08 -5.00
N ALA A 136 -16.13 16.55 -4.38
CA ALA A 136 -16.18 16.01 -3.04
C ALA A 136 -16.58 17.09 -2.02
N GLU A 137 -17.33 16.70 -0.99
CA GLU A 137 -17.63 17.56 0.15
C GLU A 137 -16.44 17.68 1.09
N TRP A 138 -16.19 18.86 1.67
CA TRP A 138 -15.01 19.05 2.54
C TRP A 138 -15.39 19.13 4.01
N ILE A 139 -14.75 18.30 4.83
CA ILE A 139 -14.78 18.40 6.28
C ILE A 139 -13.43 18.93 6.75
N THR A 140 -13.40 20.12 7.36
CA THR A 140 -12.14 20.81 7.70
C THR A 140 -11.84 20.72 9.20
N ILE A 141 -10.59 20.44 9.56
CA ILE A 141 -10.19 20.23 10.96
C ILE A 141 -8.95 21.05 11.27
N THR A 142 -9.02 21.90 12.30
CA THR A 142 -7.87 22.61 12.85
C THR A 142 -7.80 22.55 14.37
N GLY A 143 -6.65 22.97 14.91
CA GLY A 143 -6.34 22.97 16.33
C GLY A 143 -4.84 23.12 16.54
N THR A 144 -4.39 23.36 17.76
CA THR A 144 -2.95 23.24 18.07
C THR A 144 -2.57 21.75 18.08
N ASN A 145 -3.33 20.91 18.79
CA ASN A 145 -3.09 19.47 18.93
C ASN A 145 -4.32 18.63 18.54
N GLY A 146 -4.13 17.33 18.30
CA GLY A 146 -5.24 16.39 17.99
C GLY A 146 -5.74 16.39 16.54
N LYS A 147 -5.25 17.32 15.70
CA LYS A 147 -5.65 17.47 14.28
C LYS A 147 -5.60 16.15 13.50
N THR A 148 -4.39 15.59 13.35
CA THR A 148 -4.14 14.38 12.56
C THR A 148 -5.00 13.20 12.99
N THR A 149 -5.04 12.94 14.31
CA THR A 149 -5.83 11.86 14.87
C THR A 149 -7.32 12.08 14.60
N THR A 150 -7.83 13.30 14.76
CA THR A 150 -9.25 13.60 14.48
C THR A 150 -9.56 13.49 12.98
N THR A 151 -8.65 13.91 12.11
CA THR A 151 -8.78 13.78 10.64
C THR A 151 -8.84 12.32 10.23
N GLN A 152 -7.94 11.48 10.74
CA GLN A 152 -7.91 10.05 10.46
C GLN A 152 -9.15 9.33 11.03
N LEU A 153 -9.54 9.64 12.27
CA LEU A 153 -10.75 9.12 12.88
C LEU A 153 -11.97 9.48 12.04
N THR A 154 -12.16 10.75 11.69
CA THR A 154 -13.32 11.20 10.91
C THR A 154 -13.39 10.47 9.57
N ALA A 155 -12.26 10.32 8.87
CA ALA A 155 -12.21 9.55 7.62
C ALA A 155 -12.57 8.07 7.84
N ALA A 156 -12.04 7.42 8.88
CA ALA A 156 -12.35 6.03 9.21
C ALA A 156 -13.83 5.82 9.58
N LEU A 157 -14.42 6.75 10.34
CA LEU A 157 -15.85 6.72 10.70
C LEU A 157 -16.73 6.83 9.45
N LEU A 158 -16.40 7.74 8.53
CA LEU A 158 -17.11 7.91 7.26
C LEU A 158 -16.97 6.66 6.36
N GLN A 159 -15.77 6.09 6.27
CA GLN A 159 -15.49 4.89 5.48
C GLN A 159 -16.27 3.67 5.99
N GLU A 160 -16.32 3.44 7.31
CA GLU A 160 -17.15 2.36 7.88
C GLU A 160 -18.65 2.64 7.63
N GLY A 161 -19.05 3.91 7.50
CA GLY A 161 -20.37 4.34 7.05
C GLY A 161 -20.66 4.15 5.55
N GLY A 162 -19.71 3.62 4.78
CA GLY A 162 -19.84 3.40 3.34
C GLY A 162 -19.59 4.64 2.47
N VAL A 163 -19.08 5.73 3.05
CA VAL A 163 -18.72 6.96 2.33
C VAL A 163 -17.29 6.86 1.81
N ARG A 164 -17.07 7.25 0.55
CA ARG A 164 -15.71 7.32 -0.02
C ARG A 164 -15.00 8.56 0.51
N ALA A 165 -14.47 8.47 1.73
CA ALA A 165 -13.75 9.54 2.39
C ALA A 165 -12.23 9.32 2.37
N VAL A 166 -11.46 10.41 2.36
CA VAL A 166 -9.98 10.36 2.44
C VAL A 166 -9.42 11.48 3.31
N PRO A 167 -8.44 11.21 4.20
CA PRO A 167 -7.75 12.24 4.95
C PRO A 167 -6.64 12.90 4.12
N CYS A 168 -6.60 14.24 4.09
CA CYS A 168 -5.62 15.00 3.31
C CYS A 168 -5.32 16.39 3.90
N GLY A 169 -4.49 17.19 3.22
CA GLY A 169 -4.20 18.58 3.58
C GLY A 169 -2.80 18.77 4.17
N ASN A 170 -2.71 19.32 5.38
CA ASN A 170 -1.44 19.60 6.08
C ASN A 170 -0.59 18.34 6.34
N ILE A 171 -1.22 17.16 6.35
CA ILE A 171 -0.60 15.85 6.55
C ILE A 171 -1.02 14.89 5.45
N GLY A 172 -0.42 13.71 5.40
CA GLY A 172 -0.91 12.66 4.50
C GLY A 172 -0.75 13.05 3.05
N LEU A 173 -1.81 13.10 2.25
CA LEU A 173 -1.75 13.48 0.84
C LEU A 173 -1.94 15.00 0.64
N PRO A 174 -1.16 15.67 -0.24
CA PRO A 174 -1.49 17.02 -0.69
C PRO A 174 -2.90 17.04 -1.28
N VAL A 175 -3.70 18.04 -0.93
CA VAL A 175 -5.11 18.10 -1.33
C VAL A 175 -5.31 18.15 -2.84
N LEU A 176 -4.38 18.76 -3.58
CA LEU A 176 -4.41 18.83 -5.05
C LEU A 176 -4.22 17.46 -5.70
N ASP A 177 -3.36 16.62 -5.13
CA ASP A 177 -3.18 15.24 -5.61
C ASP A 177 -4.48 14.42 -5.42
N VAL A 178 -5.18 14.68 -4.31
CA VAL A 178 -6.46 14.02 -3.99
C VAL A 178 -7.59 14.49 -4.92
N VAL A 179 -7.67 15.80 -5.18
CA VAL A 179 -8.61 16.37 -6.16
C VAL A 179 -8.40 15.79 -7.56
N ARG A 180 -7.14 15.48 -7.90
CA ARG A 180 -6.76 14.91 -9.20
C ARG A 180 -6.97 13.40 -9.33
N HIS A 181 -7.34 12.72 -8.24
CA HIS A 181 -7.52 11.27 -8.25
C HIS A 181 -8.66 10.85 -9.18
N PRO A 182 -8.42 9.95 -10.17
CA PRO A 182 -9.37 9.67 -11.25
C PRO A 182 -10.71 9.11 -10.78
N ASP A 183 -10.71 8.33 -9.70
CA ASP A 183 -11.94 7.75 -9.16
C ASP A 183 -12.80 8.76 -8.37
N GLY A 184 -12.26 9.93 -8.04
CA GLY A 184 -12.90 10.93 -7.16
C GLY A 184 -13.13 10.45 -5.72
N PHE A 185 -13.76 11.29 -4.90
CA PHE A 185 -14.16 10.98 -3.52
C PHE A 185 -15.51 11.63 -3.21
N ASP A 186 -16.26 11.09 -2.26
CA ASP A 186 -17.49 11.71 -1.77
C ASP A 186 -17.15 12.82 -0.76
N VAL A 187 -16.14 12.58 0.09
CA VAL A 187 -15.72 13.51 1.15
C VAL A 187 -14.19 13.60 1.24
N LEU A 188 -13.67 14.83 1.33
CA LEU A 188 -12.29 15.09 1.74
C LEU A 188 -12.29 15.53 3.20
N VAL A 189 -11.56 14.80 4.05
CA VAL A 189 -11.32 15.21 5.44
C VAL A 189 -10.00 15.96 5.49
N VAL A 190 -10.07 17.28 5.51
CA VAL A 190 -8.93 18.18 5.28
C VAL A 190 -8.38 18.68 6.62
N GLU A 191 -7.18 18.22 6.98
CA GLU A 191 -6.41 18.84 8.07
C GLU A 191 -5.86 20.20 7.62
N LEU A 192 -6.15 21.25 8.40
CA LEU A 192 -5.70 22.61 8.12
C LEU A 192 -4.78 23.15 9.24
N SER A 193 -3.60 23.64 8.84
CA SER A 193 -2.74 24.45 9.69
C SER A 193 -3.23 25.90 9.77
N SER A 194 -2.76 26.66 10.77
CA SER A 194 -3.02 28.11 10.85
C SER A 194 -2.41 28.87 9.66
N HIS A 195 -1.31 28.38 9.11
CA HIS A 195 -0.65 28.99 7.94
C HIS A 195 -1.51 28.82 6.69
N GLN A 196 -2.09 27.64 6.47
CA GLN A 196 -3.01 27.41 5.35
C GLN A 196 -4.29 28.24 5.48
N LEU A 197 -4.89 28.28 6.67
CA LEU A 197 -6.09 29.09 6.93
C LEU A 197 -5.88 30.60 6.69
N HIS A 198 -4.64 31.09 6.80
CA HIS A 198 -4.32 32.48 6.49
C HIS A 198 -4.61 32.84 5.02
N TYR A 199 -4.38 31.90 4.09
CA TYR A 199 -4.50 32.12 2.65
C TYR A 199 -5.83 31.66 2.04
N ILE A 200 -6.74 31.11 2.84
CA ILE A 200 -8.08 30.71 2.41
C ILE A 200 -8.98 31.92 2.25
N ARG A 201 -9.84 31.91 1.21
CA ARG A 201 -10.83 32.97 0.92
C ARG A 201 -12.22 32.42 0.66
N GLU A 202 -12.36 31.44 -0.23
CA GLU A 202 -13.68 31.02 -0.75
C GLU A 202 -14.10 29.61 -0.35
N VAL A 203 -13.29 28.93 0.46
CA VAL A 203 -13.60 27.56 0.91
C VAL A 203 -14.89 27.56 1.72
N ARG A 204 -15.85 26.70 1.35
CA ARG A 204 -17.15 26.55 2.02
C ARG A 204 -17.34 25.13 2.56
N PRO A 205 -16.75 24.79 3.72
CA PRO A 205 -16.78 23.44 4.25
C PRO A 205 -18.21 22.92 4.44
N TYR A 206 -18.40 21.62 4.24
CA TYR A 206 -19.61 20.94 4.68
C TYR A 206 -19.73 21.00 6.20
N SER A 207 -18.67 20.64 6.91
CA SER A 207 -18.56 20.77 8.37
C SER A 207 -17.13 21.11 8.75
N SER A 208 -16.94 21.75 9.90
CA SER A 208 -15.64 22.21 10.36
C SER A 208 -15.46 21.98 11.86
N ALA A 209 -14.20 21.80 12.29
CA ALA A 209 -13.85 21.63 13.69
C ALA A 209 -12.64 22.47 14.11
N PHE A 210 -12.75 23.08 15.29
CA PHE A 210 -11.64 23.72 16.00
C PHE A 210 -11.42 23.04 17.35
N LEU A 211 -10.37 22.24 17.45
CA LEU A 211 -10.18 21.28 18.55
C LEU A 211 -9.67 21.88 19.86
N ASN A 212 -8.75 22.84 19.79
CA ASN A 212 -8.08 23.49 20.93
C ASN A 212 -7.10 24.57 20.44
N LEU A 213 -6.77 25.51 21.33
CA LEU A 213 -5.82 26.59 21.14
C LEU A 213 -4.80 26.67 22.29
N ALA A 214 -3.55 26.31 21.96
CA ALA A 214 -2.38 26.54 22.80
C ALA A 214 -1.28 27.27 22.03
N ASP A 215 -0.39 27.96 22.75
CA ASP A 215 0.69 28.77 22.16
C ASP A 215 1.58 27.91 21.26
N ASP A 216 1.65 28.31 19.99
CA ASP A 216 2.44 27.68 18.94
C ASP A 216 2.57 28.67 17.78
N HIS A 217 3.67 28.60 17.03
CA HIS A 217 3.93 29.44 15.83
C HIS A 217 3.75 30.95 16.04
N LEU A 218 4.00 31.47 17.24
CA LEU A 218 3.81 32.89 17.54
C LEU A 218 4.80 33.78 16.76
N GLU A 219 5.96 33.25 16.40
CA GLU A 219 6.94 33.88 15.52
C GLU A 219 6.38 34.17 14.11
N TRP A 220 5.42 33.36 13.65
CA TRP A 220 4.79 33.51 12.33
C TRP A 220 3.58 34.45 12.40
N HIS A 221 2.75 34.33 13.44
CA HIS A 221 1.51 35.11 13.60
C HIS A 221 1.71 36.45 14.32
N GLY A 222 2.84 36.64 15.00
CA GLY A 222 3.17 37.83 15.81
C GLY A 222 2.48 37.90 17.17
N SER A 223 1.31 37.27 17.34
CA SER A 223 0.59 37.23 18.62
C SER A 223 -0.34 36.03 18.73
N ARG A 224 -0.67 35.63 19.97
CA ARG A 224 -1.65 34.56 20.26
C ARG A 224 -3.04 34.88 19.68
N SER A 225 -3.47 36.14 19.74
CA SER A 225 -4.76 36.57 19.18
C SER A 225 -4.81 36.45 17.66
N ALA A 226 -3.73 36.80 16.96
CA ALA A 226 -3.64 36.62 15.51
C ALA A 226 -3.64 35.13 15.12
N TYR A 227 -2.95 34.29 15.88
CA TYR A 227 -2.97 32.83 15.70
C TYR A 227 -4.37 32.23 15.91
N ALA A 228 -5.08 32.68 16.96
CA ALA A 228 -6.46 32.28 17.22
C ALA A 228 -7.41 32.71 16.09
N ALA A 229 -7.32 33.96 15.64
CA ALA A 229 -8.13 34.49 14.55
C ALA A 229 -7.86 33.73 13.23
N ALA A 230 -6.60 33.40 12.94
CA ALA A 230 -6.25 32.60 11.77
C ALA A 230 -6.90 31.21 11.82
N LYS A 231 -6.92 30.54 12.99
CA LYS A 231 -7.60 29.25 13.15
C LYS A 231 -9.12 29.36 13.09
N GLY A 232 -9.69 30.41 13.68
CA GLY A 232 -11.14 30.66 13.70
C GLY A 232 -11.77 30.72 12.30
N ARG A 233 -10.98 31.13 11.28
CA ARG A 233 -11.41 31.09 9.87
C ARG A 233 -11.85 29.71 9.39
N VAL A 234 -11.52 28.63 10.08
CA VAL A 234 -12.00 27.28 9.73
C VAL A 234 -13.53 27.20 9.71
N PHE A 235 -14.22 28.04 10.50
CA PHE A 235 -15.67 28.09 10.58
C PHE A 235 -16.31 28.92 9.46
N ALA A 236 -15.57 29.80 8.80
CA ALA A 236 -16.10 30.70 7.77
C ALA A 236 -16.84 29.90 6.68
N ASP A 237 -18.04 30.34 6.31
CA ASP A 237 -18.90 29.73 5.30
C ASP A 237 -19.22 28.24 5.50
N THR A 238 -19.05 27.70 6.72
CA THR A 238 -19.42 26.30 7.03
C THR A 238 -20.92 26.11 6.88
N ARG A 239 -21.33 25.02 6.21
CA ARG A 239 -22.73 24.76 5.84
C ARG A 239 -23.56 23.99 6.85
N VAL A 240 -23.04 22.91 7.43
CA VAL A 240 -23.86 21.94 8.17
C VAL A 240 -23.56 21.92 9.65
N ALA A 241 -22.30 21.77 10.05
CA ALA A 241 -21.92 21.67 11.46
C ALA A 241 -20.59 22.35 11.75
N CYS A 242 -20.57 23.12 12.84
CA CYS A 242 -19.39 23.75 13.42
C CYS A 242 -19.11 23.12 14.78
N VAL A 243 -18.02 22.36 14.88
CA VAL A 243 -17.65 21.57 16.05
C VAL A 243 -16.59 22.31 16.87
N TYR A 244 -16.86 22.56 18.15
CA TYR A 244 -15.98 23.32 19.05
C TYR A 244 -15.81 22.61 20.39
N ASN A 245 -14.69 22.87 21.07
CA ASN A 245 -14.35 22.24 22.33
C ASN A 245 -14.88 23.06 23.51
N ARG A 246 -15.83 22.51 24.26
CA ARG A 246 -16.43 23.21 25.41
C ARG A 246 -15.44 23.45 26.56
N ALA A 247 -14.38 22.66 26.64
CA ALA A 247 -13.32 22.85 27.62
C ALA A 247 -12.33 23.97 27.21
N ASP A 248 -12.39 24.45 25.97
CA ASP A 248 -11.53 25.51 25.45
C ASP A 248 -12.37 26.66 24.89
N ARG A 249 -12.59 27.66 25.75
CA ARG A 249 -13.40 28.84 25.46
C ARG A 249 -12.95 29.59 24.19
N ALA A 250 -11.67 29.55 23.83
CA ALA A 250 -11.20 30.22 22.63
C ALA A 250 -11.80 29.62 21.35
N THR A 251 -12.13 28.33 21.36
CA THR A 251 -12.79 27.66 20.22
C THR A 251 -14.26 28.05 20.10
N GLU A 252 -14.95 28.26 21.23
CA GLU A 252 -16.32 28.75 21.26
C GLU A 252 -16.39 30.23 20.84
N ASP A 253 -15.51 31.07 21.39
CA ASP A 253 -15.44 32.49 21.03
C ASP A 253 -15.16 32.65 19.53
N ALA A 254 -14.23 31.85 18.96
CA ALA A 254 -13.96 31.86 17.52
C ALA A 254 -15.16 31.46 16.66
N LEU A 255 -16.03 30.56 17.14
CA LEU A 255 -17.27 30.20 16.44
C LEU A 255 -18.31 31.31 16.55
N ARG A 256 -18.43 31.97 17.71
CA ARG A 256 -19.34 33.10 17.91
C ARG A 256 -19.01 34.29 17.00
N ASP A 257 -17.72 34.47 16.70
CA ASP A 257 -17.23 35.54 15.83
C ASP A 257 -17.23 35.17 14.33
N ALA A 258 -17.56 33.94 13.97
CA ALA A 258 -17.48 33.46 12.59
C ALA A 258 -18.79 33.66 11.80
N ASP A 259 -18.66 34.11 10.55
CA ASP A 259 -19.76 34.13 9.59
C ASP A 259 -19.94 32.72 8.99
N VAL A 260 -20.96 32.00 9.48
CA VAL A 260 -21.36 30.67 9.01
C VAL A 260 -22.58 30.75 8.10
N GLN A 261 -22.88 29.70 7.33
CA GLN A 261 -24.09 29.66 6.50
C GLN A 261 -25.34 29.41 7.35
N ASP A 262 -26.46 29.99 6.93
CA ASP A 262 -27.74 29.82 7.62
C ASP A 262 -28.11 28.33 7.73
N GLY A 263 -28.38 27.89 8.96
CA GLY A 263 -28.70 26.48 9.26
C GLY A 263 -27.51 25.64 9.74
N ALA A 264 -26.27 26.17 9.69
CA ALA A 264 -25.12 25.50 10.28
C ALA A 264 -25.29 25.36 11.80
N ARG A 265 -25.14 24.13 12.31
CA ARG A 265 -25.34 23.80 13.72
C ARG A 265 -24.03 23.95 14.50
N ALA A 266 -24.05 24.72 15.58
CA ALA A 266 -22.99 24.71 16.59
C ALA A 266 -23.10 23.43 17.43
N ILE A 267 -22.01 22.65 17.50
CA ILE A 267 -21.93 21.38 18.22
C ILE A 267 -20.75 21.40 19.18
N GLY A 268 -21.01 21.39 20.48
CA GLY A 268 -19.96 21.31 21.49
C GLY A 268 -19.51 19.86 21.71
N PHE A 269 -18.23 19.66 21.99
CA PHE A 269 -17.75 18.39 22.55
C PHE A 269 -16.99 18.59 23.86
N GLY A 270 -17.02 17.61 24.75
CA GLY A 270 -16.29 17.65 26.03
C GLY A 270 -16.28 16.32 26.78
N LEU A 271 -15.45 16.22 27.82
CA LEU A 271 -15.38 15.01 28.67
C LEU A 271 -16.42 15.03 29.81
N ASP A 272 -17.20 16.09 29.88
CA ASP A 272 -18.32 16.31 30.79
C ASP A 272 -19.66 15.93 30.13
N ALA A 273 -20.75 16.01 30.90
CA ALA A 273 -22.08 15.69 30.39
C ALA A 273 -22.47 16.64 29.23
N PRO A 274 -23.00 16.12 28.11
CA PRO A 274 -23.38 16.96 26.97
C PRO A 274 -24.66 17.74 27.23
N GLY A 275 -24.70 19.00 26.79
CA GLY A 275 -25.91 19.80 26.69
C GLY A 275 -26.73 19.45 25.43
N PRO A 276 -27.84 20.14 25.16
CA PRO A 276 -28.55 20.03 23.89
C PRO A 276 -27.64 20.45 22.75
N SER A 277 -27.55 19.62 21.71
CA SER A 277 -26.63 19.84 20.59
C SER A 277 -25.14 19.56 20.86
N ASP A 278 -24.80 18.82 21.92
CA ASP A 278 -23.41 18.47 22.24
C ASP A 278 -23.13 16.95 22.20
N LEU A 279 -21.84 16.61 22.13
CA LEU A 279 -21.31 15.28 22.40
C LEU A 279 -20.51 15.29 23.71
N GLY A 280 -20.64 14.24 24.52
CA GLY A 280 -19.94 14.19 25.81
C GLY A 280 -20.04 12.86 26.52
N ILE A 281 -19.75 12.84 27.82
CA ILE A 281 -19.70 11.60 28.61
C ILE A 281 -20.71 11.63 29.76
N VAL A 282 -21.51 10.58 29.89
CA VAL A 282 -22.44 10.36 31.02
C VAL A 282 -22.16 8.97 31.58
N ASP A 283 -21.77 8.89 32.85
CA ASP A 283 -21.51 7.62 33.57
C ASP A 283 -20.60 6.63 32.79
N GLY A 284 -19.58 7.15 32.11
CA GLY A 284 -18.62 6.36 31.33
C GLY A 284 -19.08 6.00 29.91
N ILE A 285 -20.25 6.48 29.48
CA ILE A 285 -20.81 6.30 28.14
C ILE A 285 -20.57 7.57 27.32
N LEU A 286 -20.01 7.44 26.12
CA LEU A 286 -19.93 8.53 25.15
C LEU A 286 -21.28 8.68 24.45
N CYS A 287 -21.84 9.88 24.49
CA CYS A 287 -23.19 10.17 24.05
C CYS A 287 -23.25 11.27 22.98
N ASP A 288 -24.15 11.09 22.01
CA ASP A 288 -24.55 12.07 20.99
C ASP A 288 -25.92 12.68 21.35
N ARG A 289 -25.93 13.98 21.65
CA ARG A 289 -27.14 14.79 21.81
C ARG A 289 -27.32 15.81 20.68
N ALA A 290 -26.52 15.73 19.62
CA ALA A 290 -26.52 16.62 18.49
C ALA A 290 -27.44 16.18 17.36
N PHE A 291 -27.53 14.88 17.09
CA PHE A 291 -28.23 14.35 15.91
C PHE A 291 -29.44 13.47 16.27
N LEU A 292 -30.40 14.07 16.98
CA LEU A 292 -31.72 13.49 17.27
C LEU A 292 -32.79 14.57 17.47
N GLU A 293 -34.06 14.24 17.24
CA GLU A 293 -35.19 15.17 17.43
C GLU A 293 -35.37 15.53 18.92
N GLU A 294 -35.32 14.53 19.81
CA GLU A 294 -35.54 14.65 21.26
C GLU A 294 -34.28 15.08 22.05
N ARG A 295 -33.39 15.88 21.44
CA ARG A 295 -32.08 16.25 22.00
C ARG A 295 -32.08 16.92 23.38
N PHE A 296 -33.23 17.41 23.85
CA PHE A 296 -33.39 17.99 25.19
C PHE A 296 -33.61 16.93 26.28
N THR A 297 -34.14 15.76 25.93
CA THR A 297 -34.56 14.72 26.88
C THR A 297 -33.83 13.39 26.69
N SER A 298 -33.22 13.17 25.53
CA SER A 298 -32.65 11.89 25.11
C SER A 298 -31.20 12.07 24.63
N ALA A 299 -30.42 10.98 24.66
CA ALA A 299 -29.06 10.91 24.14
C ALA A 299 -28.82 9.56 23.45
N LEU A 300 -28.09 9.55 22.35
CA LEU A 300 -27.70 8.33 21.64
C LEU A 300 -26.37 7.82 22.17
N GLU A 301 -26.26 6.52 22.44
CA GLU A 301 -25.00 5.88 22.81
C GLU A 301 -24.10 5.73 21.58
N LEU A 302 -22.87 6.21 21.67
CA LEU A 302 -21.82 6.00 20.68
C LEU A 302 -20.94 4.79 21.05
N THR A 303 -20.39 4.78 22.27
CA THR A 303 -19.56 3.70 22.83
C THR A 303 -19.34 3.95 24.33
N THR A 304 -18.50 3.15 24.99
CA THR A 304 -18.15 3.32 26.40
C THR A 304 -16.64 3.52 26.59
N LEU A 305 -16.25 4.16 27.69
CA LEU A 305 -14.84 4.31 28.06
C LEU A 305 -14.15 2.96 28.28
N ASP A 306 -14.88 1.94 28.73
CA ASP A 306 -14.34 0.60 28.96
C ASP A 306 -13.98 -0.08 27.64
N GLU A 307 -14.84 0.06 26.63
CA GLU A 307 -14.57 -0.42 25.27
C GLU A 307 -13.38 0.29 24.65
N LEU A 308 -13.33 1.62 24.75
CA LEU A 308 -12.18 2.39 24.26
C LEU A 308 -10.89 1.98 24.97
N ARG A 309 -10.95 1.66 26.27
CA ARG A 309 -9.76 1.23 27.03
C ARG A 309 -9.24 -0.11 26.54
N ALA A 310 -10.13 -1.04 26.18
CA ALA A 310 -9.76 -2.35 25.66
C ALA A 310 -8.98 -2.28 24.34
N VAL A 311 -9.19 -1.21 23.55
CA VAL A 311 -8.49 -0.97 22.28
C VAL A 311 -7.45 0.16 22.36
N GLY A 312 -7.11 0.64 23.56
CA GLY A 312 -6.06 1.64 23.76
C GLY A 312 -6.44 3.09 23.41
N LEU A 313 -7.73 3.39 23.27
CA LEU A 313 -8.26 4.70 22.86
C LEU A 313 -8.88 5.53 24.02
N ALA A 314 -8.78 5.06 25.27
CA ALA A 314 -9.41 5.72 26.43
C ALA A 314 -8.64 6.92 27.00
N ALA A 315 -7.51 7.32 26.42
CA ALA A 315 -6.78 8.49 26.88
C ALA A 315 -7.65 9.76 26.72
N PRO A 316 -7.73 10.66 27.72
CA PRO A 316 -8.69 11.77 27.72
C PRO A 316 -8.68 12.64 26.45
N HIS A 317 -7.51 12.97 25.94
CA HIS A 317 -7.36 13.77 24.72
C HIS A 317 -7.73 12.99 23.44
N ILE A 318 -7.56 11.65 23.44
CA ILE A 318 -8.04 10.79 22.35
C ILE A 318 -9.56 10.72 22.38
N VAL A 319 -10.16 10.61 23.56
CA VAL A 319 -11.62 10.65 23.73
C VAL A 319 -12.20 11.97 23.24
N GLN A 320 -11.54 13.11 23.51
CA GLN A 320 -11.91 14.40 22.92
C GLN A 320 -11.86 14.39 21.38
N ASN A 321 -10.78 13.85 20.80
CA ASN A 321 -10.67 13.69 19.33
C ASN A 321 -11.78 12.78 18.77
N ILE A 322 -12.14 11.70 19.49
CA ILE A 322 -13.23 10.79 19.12
C ILE A 322 -14.57 11.52 19.13
N LEU A 323 -14.86 12.32 20.16
CA LEU A 323 -16.10 13.08 20.23
C LEU A 323 -16.18 14.12 19.11
N ALA A 324 -15.09 14.81 18.81
CA ALA A 324 -15.03 15.74 17.68
C ALA A 324 -15.21 15.03 16.34
N ALA A 325 -14.50 13.92 16.10
CA ALA A 325 -14.62 13.12 14.89
C ALA A 325 -16.00 12.51 14.72
N ALA A 326 -16.61 12.02 15.81
CA ALA A 326 -17.97 11.51 15.82
C ALA A 326 -18.96 12.62 15.47
N ALA A 327 -18.82 13.84 16.01
CA ALA A 327 -19.69 14.96 15.64
C ALA A 327 -19.63 15.27 14.13
N LEU A 328 -18.43 15.23 13.53
CA LEU A 328 -18.23 15.45 12.10
C LEU A 328 -18.78 14.29 11.24
N ALA A 329 -18.58 13.05 11.65
CA ALA A 329 -19.11 11.89 10.93
C ALA A 329 -20.65 11.81 11.04
N ARG A 330 -21.19 12.12 12.22
CA ARG A 330 -22.64 12.21 12.48
C ARG A 330 -23.30 13.32 11.66
N SER A 331 -22.61 14.44 11.42
CA SER A 331 -23.14 15.51 10.54
C SER A 331 -23.32 15.05 9.10
N PHE A 332 -22.57 14.04 8.66
CA PHE A 332 -22.68 13.40 7.35
C PHE A 332 -23.52 12.11 7.36
N GLY A 333 -24.26 11.83 8.45
CA GLY A 333 -25.24 10.74 8.52
C GLY A 333 -24.69 9.36 8.94
N VAL A 334 -23.46 9.25 9.45
CA VAL A 334 -22.90 7.97 9.92
C VAL A 334 -23.62 7.49 11.19
N GLU A 335 -24.28 6.35 11.21
CA GLU A 335 -25.06 5.89 12.38
C GLU A 335 -24.23 5.63 13.66
N PRO A 336 -24.77 5.82 14.88
CA PRO A 336 -24.04 5.60 16.14
C PRO A 336 -23.41 4.20 16.27
N GLY A 337 -24.13 3.16 15.81
CA GLY A 337 -23.62 1.79 15.81
C GLY A 337 -22.41 1.59 14.89
N VAL A 338 -22.32 2.35 13.79
CA VAL A 338 -21.18 2.36 12.89
C VAL A 338 -20.00 3.07 13.54
N VAL A 339 -20.25 4.18 14.25
CA VAL A 339 -19.21 4.88 15.03
C VAL A 339 -18.56 3.92 16.01
N ARG A 340 -19.35 3.17 16.78
CA ARG A 340 -18.83 2.14 17.71
C ARG A 340 -17.93 1.12 17.00
N GLN A 341 -18.38 0.56 15.88
CA GLN A 341 -17.67 -0.48 15.14
C GLN A 341 -16.34 0.02 14.58
N ALA A 342 -16.34 1.22 14.01
CA ALA A 342 -15.14 1.86 13.48
C ALA A 342 -14.10 2.12 14.58
N LEU A 343 -14.53 2.64 15.74
CA LEU A 343 -13.64 2.89 16.88
C LEU A 343 -12.99 1.62 17.42
N LEU A 344 -13.72 0.49 17.46
CA LEU A 344 -13.18 -0.79 17.92
C LEU A 344 -12.13 -1.40 16.96
N ARG A 345 -12.03 -0.91 15.72
CA ARG A 345 -11.06 -1.35 14.71
C ARG A 345 -9.98 -0.32 14.43
N PHE A 346 -10.12 0.88 14.97
CA PHE A 346 -9.21 1.98 14.70
C PHE A 346 -7.92 1.80 15.49
N GLU A 347 -6.79 1.91 14.79
CA GLU A 347 -5.46 1.93 15.38
C GLU A 347 -4.86 3.33 15.23
N LEU A 348 -4.24 3.84 16.28
CA LEU A 348 -3.53 5.11 16.23
C LEU A 348 -2.23 4.97 15.42
N ASP A 349 -1.82 6.05 14.77
CA ASP A 349 -0.48 6.13 14.18
C ASP A 349 0.61 5.87 15.21
N SER A 350 1.73 5.31 14.75
CA SER A 350 2.92 5.14 15.58
C SER A 350 3.38 6.44 16.22
N HIS A 351 3.99 6.32 17.40
CA HIS A 351 4.49 7.45 18.21
C HIS A 351 3.41 8.41 18.74
N ARG A 352 2.16 7.93 18.87
CA ARG A 352 1.04 8.64 19.51
C ARG A 352 0.50 7.80 20.66
N ILE A 353 0.97 8.09 21.88
CA ILE A 353 0.67 7.33 23.11
C ILE A 353 0.74 5.80 22.91
N GLU A 354 1.68 5.36 22.09
CA GLU A 354 1.77 3.99 21.61
C GLU A 354 2.38 3.08 22.68
N ARG A 355 1.66 2.04 23.08
CA ARG A 355 2.20 1.05 24.02
C ARG A 355 3.18 0.13 23.31
N ILE A 356 4.46 0.26 23.64
CA ILE A 356 5.54 -0.53 23.04
C ILE A 356 5.65 -1.92 23.67
N GLY A 357 5.49 -2.00 24.98
CA GLY A 357 5.64 -3.25 25.71
C GLY A 357 5.42 -3.08 27.21
N GLU A 358 5.51 -4.20 27.92
CA GLU A 358 5.39 -4.25 29.37
C GLU A 358 6.32 -5.33 29.93
N ARG A 359 6.97 -5.05 31.06
CA ARG A 359 7.71 -6.04 31.85
C ARG A 359 7.57 -5.69 33.32
N ASP A 360 7.36 -6.71 34.16
CA ASP A 360 7.26 -6.57 35.62
C ASP A 360 6.25 -5.50 36.07
N GLY A 361 5.13 -5.38 35.32
CA GLY A 361 4.08 -4.39 35.54
C GLY A 361 4.45 -2.94 35.20
N ILE A 362 5.58 -2.72 34.52
CA ILE A 362 6.01 -1.40 34.00
C ILE A 362 5.64 -1.30 32.53
N ALA A 363 4.81 -0.33 32.18
CA ALA A 363 4.43 -0.06 30.79
C ALA A 363 5.43 0.88 30.12
N PHE A 364 5.80 0.60 28.88
CA PHE A 364 6.63 1.48 28.04
C PHE A 364 5.76 2.10 26.95
N VAL A 365 5.70 3.43 26.92
CA VAL A 365 4.81 4.20 26.03
C VAL A 365 5.60 5.21 25.21
N ASP A 366 5.45 5.14 23.90
CA ASP A 366 6.04 6.04 22.92
C ASP A 366 5.03 7.11 22.49
N ASP A 367 5.28 8.35 22.89
CA ASP A 367 4.56 9.52 22.42
C ASP A 367 5.55 10.57 21.89
N SER A 368 6.54 10.13 21.11
CA SER A 368 7.59 11.01 20.57
C SER A 368 7.04 12.19 19.74
N LYS A 369 5.79 12.12 19.26
CA LYS A 369 5.10 13.22 18.57
C LYS A 369 4.70 14.37 19.51
N ALA A 370 4.75 14.20 20.83
CA ALA A 370 4.51 15.26 21.81
C ALA A 370 5.67 16.27 21.86
N THR A 371 5.82 17.06 20.79
CA THR A 371 6.93 18.01 20.58
C THR A 371 6.70 19.40 21.16
N ASN A 372 5.63 19.61 21.92
CA ASN A 372 5.31 20.86 22.62
C ASN A 372 4.72 20.55 24.01
N PRO A 373 4.74 21.50 24.97
CA PRO A 373 4.28 21.24 26.33
C PRO A 373 2.80 20.87 26.44
N HIS A 374 1.94 21.40 25.59
CA HIS A 374 0.51 21.06 25.62
C HIS A 374 0.28 19.59 25.21
N ALA A 375 0.97 19.09 24.20
CA ALA A 375 0.92 17.68 23.81
C ALA A 375 1.50 16.78 24.90
N ALA A 376 2.63 17.16 25.49
CA ALA A 376 3.22 16.41 26.60
C ALA A 376 2.31 16.38 27.84
N SER A 377 1.64 17.48 28.16
CA SER A 377 0.62 17.57 29.22
C SER A 377 -0.50 16.56 29.00
N ALA A 378 -1.04 16.51 27.77
CA ALA A 378 -2.10 15.59 27.41
C ALA A 378 -1.69 14.11 27.56
N SER A 379 -0.43 13.80 27.26
CA SER A 379 0.18 12.48 27.43
C SER A 379 0.38 12.12 28.91
N LEU A 380 0.98 13.02 29.68
CA LEU A 380 1.21 12.87 31.12
C LEU A 380 -0.11 12.72 31.90
N ALA A 381 -1.17 13.39 31.45
CA ALA A 381 -2.49 13.31 32.06
C ALA A 381 -3.12 11.90 31.95
N ALA A 382 -2.73 11.11 30.94
CA ALA A 382 -3.30 9.81 30.65
C ALA A 382 -2.86 8.70 31.64
N PHE A 383 -1.78 8.93 32.38
CA PHE A 383 -1.21 7.94 33.29
C PHE A 383 -1.18 8.42 34.74
N PRO A 384 -1.45 7.54 35.72
CA PRO A 384 -1.49 7.91 37.14
C PRO A 384 -0.09 8.07 37.77
N SER A 385 0.92 7.33 37.29
CA SER A 385 2.32 7.39 37.74
C SER A 385 3.26 7.24 36.55
N VAL A 386 4.24 8.14 36.43
CA VAL A 386 5.08 8.26 35.22
C VAL A 386 6.56 8.41 35.56
N VAL A 387 7.41 7.68 34.85
CA VAL A 387 8.83 8.00 34.65
C VAL A 387 8.96 8.70 33.30
N TRP A 388 9.21 10.00 33.32
CA TRP A 388 9.05 10.85 32.14
C TRP A 388 10.38 11.08 31.43
N ILE A 389 10.47 10.72 30.15
CA ILE A 389 11.60 11.07 29.28
C ILE A 389 11.28 12.41 28.59
N VAL A 390 12.06 13.44 28.91
CA VAL A 390 11.81 14.85 28.57
C VAL A 390 13.05 15.53 27.98
N GLY A 391 12.86 16.46 27.06
CA GLY A 391 13.93 17.30 26.53
C GLY A 391 14.19 17.12 25.03
N GLY A 392 15.09 17.96 24.53
CA GLY A 392 15.33 18.20 23.11
C GLY A 392 15.62 19.69 22.87
N LEU A 393 15.08 20.23 21.77
CA LEU A 393 15.07 21.67 21.46
C LEU A 393 13.72 22.30 21.86
N LEU A 394 13.70 23.13 22.91
CA LEU A 394 12.49 23.76 23.50
C LEU A 394 11.99 24.94 22.68
N LYS A 395 12.84 25.57 21.85
CA LYS A 395 12.47 26.70 20.98
C LYS A 395 11.86 27.89 21.75
N GLY A 396 12.38 28.16 22.95
CA GLY A 396 11.94 29.28 23.79
C GLY A 396 10.61 29.03 24.52
N VAL A 397 10.16 27.77 24.61
CA VAL A 397 8.96 27.40 25.37
C VAL A 397 9.33 26.96 26.78
N GLU A 398 8.72 27.57 27.80
CA GLU A 398 8.93 27.27 29.21
C GLU A 398 8.20 26.00 29.66
N LEU A 399 8.85 25.16 30.49
CA LEU A 399 8.24 23.93 31.04
C LEU A 399 7.65 24.10 32.45
N ASP A 400 7.78 25.30 33.04
CA ASP A 400 7.44 25.59 34.43
C ASP A 400 6.00 25.19 34.81
N GLU A 401 5.02 25.51 33.97
CA GLU A 401 3.61 25.15 34.22
C GLU A 401 3.34 23.65 34.07
N LEU A 402 3.99 23.02 33.08
CA LEU A 402 3.86 21.59 32.83
C LEU A 402 4.37 20.78 34.02
N ILE A 403 5.56 21.12 34.52
CA ILE A 403 6.17 20.48 35.69
C ILE A 403 5.34 20.75 36.94
N ARG A 404 4.82 21.97 37.12
CA ARG A 404 3.94 22.28 38.26
C ARG A 404 2.64 21.46 38.24
N ALA A 405 2.05 21.27 37.07
CA ALA A 405 0.80 20.53 36.91
C ALA A 405 0.98 19.02 37.12
N HIS A 406 2.11 18.45 36.68
CA HIS A 406 2.33 17.00 36.69
C HIS A 406 3.34 16.51 37.71
N GLY A 407 4.11 17.36 38.41
CA GLY A 407 5.19 16.92 39.30
C GLY A 407 4.77 15.85 40.33
N ARG A 408 3.53 15.92 40.85
CA ARG A 408 3.00 14.95 41.81
C ARG A 408 2.80 13.52 41.27
N ARG A 409 2.66 13.36 39.95
CA ARG A 409 2.53 12.04 39.30
C ARG A 409 3.86 11.49 38.78
N LEU A 410 4.93 12.29 38.84
CA LEU A 410 6.24 11.89 38.35
C LEU A 410 6.96 11.09 39.43
N ARG A 411 7.32 9.85 39.10
CA ARG A 411 8.24 9.03 39.89
C ARG A 411 9.67 9.53 39.73
N ALA A 412 10.03 9.86 38.49
CA ALA A 412 11.31 10.42 38.08
C ALA A 412 11.17 11.11 36.71
N ALA A 413 12.16 11.93 36.38
CA ALA A 413 12.34 12.49 35.04
C ALA A 413 13.72 12.11 34.50
N VAL A 414 13.79 11.70 33.24
CA VAL A 414 15.02 11.41 32.50
C VAL A 414 15.18 12.48 31.42
N VAL A 415 16.20 13.31 31.57
CA VAL A 415 16.41 14.50 30.74
C VAL A 415 17.38 14.17 29.59
N ILE A 416 16.93 14.42 28.36
CA ILE A 416 17.69 14.29 27.11
C ILE A 416 17.79 15.66 26.39
N GLY A 417 18.54 15.74 25.30
CA GLY A 417 18.62 16.93 24.46
C GLY A 417 19.81 17.86 24.72
N VAL A 418 19.86 18.96 23.96
CA VAL A 418 20.88 20.01 24.10
C VAL A 418 20.51 21.07 25.15
N GLU A 419 19.23 21.39 25.33
CA GLU A 419 18.73 22.41 26.28
C GLU A 419 18.42 21.83 27.68
N ARG A 420 19.32 20.98 28.22
CA ARG A 420 19.08 20.26 29.48
C ARG A 420 19.04 21.17 30.71
N GLU A 421 19.90 22.19 30.75
CA GLU A 421 20.02 23.09 31.90
C GLU A 421 18.70 23.80 32.24
N GLU A 422 17.94 24.22 31.22
CA GLU A 422 16.64 24.86 31.38
C GLU A 422 15.61 23.88 31.99
N VAL A 423 15.59 22.64 31.51
CA VAL A 423 14.72 21.58 32.04
C VAL A 423 15.05 21.29 33.50
N LEU A 424 16.33 21.12 33.82
CA LEU A 424 16.80 20.86 35.20
C LEU A 424 16.44 22.00 36.14
N ALA A 425 16.64 23.25 35.71
CA ALA A 425 16.29 24.42 36.49
C ALA A 425 14.77 24.50 36.74
N ALA A 426 13.95 24.16 35.74
CA ALA A 426 12.49 24.14 35.89
C ALA A 426 12.02 23.06 36.89
N PHE A 427 12.63 21.87 36.89
CA PHE A 427 12.39 20.85 37.91
C PHE A 427 12.80 21.31 39.30
N GLY A 428 13.98 21.93 39.44
CA GLY A 428 14.45 22.47 40.72
C GLY A 428 13.52 23.54 41.30
N ARG A 429 12.87 24.34 40.45
CA ARG A 429 11.90 25.36 40.86
C ARG A 429 10.54 24.79 41.27
N HIS A 430 9.98 23.85 40.48
CA HIS A 430 8.56 23.49 40.58
C HIS A 430 8.28 22.06 41.06
N ALA A 431 9.29 21.18 41.05
CA ALA A 431 9.16 19.80 41.50
C ALA A 431 10.49 19.27 42.12
N PRO A 432 11.02 19.91 43.18
CA PRO A 432 12.33 19.56 43.74
C PRO A 432 12.40 18.15 44.36
N ASP A 433 11.24 17.55 44.69
CA ASP A 433 11.14 16.21 45.25
C ASP A 433 11.16 15.09 44.19
N VAL A 434 11.11 15.44 42.90
CA VAL A 434 11.17 14.47 41.79
C VAL A 434 12.62 14.12 41.50
N THR A 435 12.95 12.83 41.47
CA THR A 435 14.27 12.38 41.04
C THR A 435 14.50 12.74 39.57
N VAL A 436 15.51 13.54 39.27
CA VAL A 436 15.89 13.90 37.91
C VAL A 436 17.21 13.23 37.54
N LEU A 437 17.23 12.53 36.41
CA LEU A 437 18.38 11.80 35.86
C LEU A 437 18.75 12.41 34.52
N GLU A 438 20.04 12.62 34.29
CA GLU A 438 20.55 13.20 33.04
C GLU A 438 21.21 12.13 32.16
N VAL A 439 20.95 12.19 30.87
CA VAL A 439 21.68 11.42 29.85
C VAL A 439 22.84 12.30 29.36
N ALA A 440 24.08 11.87 29.58
CA ALA A 440 25.28 12.65 29.28
C ALA A 440 25.83 12.37 27.86
N GLU A 441 25.41 11.26 27.28
CA GLU A 441 25.78 10.81 25.95
C GLU A 441 25.24 11.75 24.87
N SER A 442 26.05 12.02 23.85
CA SER A 442 25.68 12.85 22.69
C SER A 442 25.51 12.03 21.41
N ASP A 443 25.90 10.74 21.42
CA ASP A 443 25.67 9.84 20.29
C ASP A 443 24.20 9.42 20.24
N THR A 444 23.53 9.74 19.13
CA THR A 444 22.11 9.47 18.88
C THR A 444 21.68 8.04 19.21
N GLU A 445 22.53 7.04 18.97
CA GLU A 445 22.19 5.64 19.24
C GLU A 445 22.25 5.28 20.73
N GLU A 446 23.21 5.85 21.46
CA GLU A 446 23.43 5.58 22.88
C GLU A 446 22.52 6.41 23.79
N VAL A 447 22.14 7.63 23.37
CA VAL A 447 21.24 8.52 24.14
C VAL A 447 19.97 7.79 24.57
N MET A 448 19.30 7.12 23.63
CA MET A 448 18.01 6.49 23.93
C MET A 448 18.16 5.17 24.69
N ARG A 449 19.25 4.42 24.48
CA ARG A 449 19.58 3.23 25.29
C ARG A 449 19.82 3.62 26.75
N SER A 450 20.60 4.67 26.99
CA SER A 450 20.84 5.19 28.33
C SER A 450 19.56 5.76 28.95
N ALA A 451 18.74 6.48 28.19
CA ALA A 451 17.46 6.99 28.69
C ALA A 451 16.52 5.87 29.17
N VAL A 452 16.33 4.82 28.37
CA VAL A 452 15.49 3.66 28.73
C VAL A 452 16.07 2.90 29.91
N ARG A 453 17.39 2.69 29.95
CA ARG A 453 18.06 2.01 31.07
C ARG A 453 17.89 2.77 32.39
N LEU A 454 18.07 4.09 32.37
CA LEU A 454 17.87 4.94 33.54
C LEU A 454 16.41 4.96 33.98
N ALA A 455 15.48 5.09 33.04
CA ALA A 455 14.05 5.11 33.32
C ALA A 455 13.57 3.78 33.94
N ALA A 456 13.95 2.65 33.36
CA ALA A 456 13.60 1.33 33.86
C ALA A 456 14.22 1.04 35.23
N GLY A 457 15.43 1.57 35.51
CA GLY A 457 16.10 1.38 36.80
C GLY A 457 15.42 2.06 37.99
N VAL A 458 14.53 3.03 37.76
CA VAL A 458 13.78 3.75 38.81
C VAL A 458 12.28 3.47 38.82
N ALA A 459 11.76 2.87 37.74
CA ALA A 459 10.36 2.47 37.61
C ALA A 459 10.01 1.30 38.55
N ARG A 460 8.74 1.23 38.94
CA ARG A 460 8.17 0.16 39.77
C ARG A 460 6.90 -0.40 39.12
N GLU A 461 6.44 -1.54 39.61
CA GLU A 461 5.15 -2.12 39.21
C GLU A 461 4.03 -1.05 39.27
N GLY A 462 3.31 -0.87 38.16
CA GLY A 462 2.27 0.14 38.01
C GLY A 462 2.73 1.49 37.43
N ASP A 463 4.04 1.72 37.30
CA ASP A 463 4.58 2.92 36.65
C ASP A 463 4.54 2.80 35.11
N THR A 464 4.49 3.97 34.45
CA THR A 464 4.64 4.08 32.99
C THR A 464 5.93 4.82 32.65
N VAL A 465 6.83 4.18 31.90
CA VAL A 465 7.96 4.85 31.24
C VAL A 465 7.43 5.52 29.96
N LEU A 466 7.36 6.85 29.99
CA LEU A 466 6.72 7.63 28.94
C LEU A 466 7.74 8.52 28.20
N LEU A 467 7.89 8.29 26.90
CA LEU A 467 8.55 9.24 26.01
C LEU A 467 7.54 10.28 25.54
N ALA A 468 7.51 11.46 26.18
CA ALA A 468 6.67 12.60 25.80
C ALA A 468 7.47 13.91 25.90
N PRO A 469 8.39 14.17 24.96
CA PRO A 469 9.57 14.99 25.20
C PRO A 469 9.31 16.50 25.43
N ALA A 470 8.10 16.99 25.13
CA ALA A 470 7.71 18.41 25.18
C ALA A 470 8.54 19.33 24.26
N ALA A 471 9.43 18.76 23.45
CA ALA A 471 10.44 19.46 22.68
C ALA A 471 10.63 18.85 21.29
N ALA A 472 11.13 19.66 20.36
CA ALA A 472 11.54 19.18 19.03
C ALA A 472 12.76 18.25 19.13
N SER A 473 12.95 17.38 18.14
CA SER A 473 13.94 16.29 18.16
C SER A 473 15.23 16.57 17.39
N MET A 474 15.27 17.67 16.63
CA MET A 474 16.28 17.92 15.58
C MET A 474 17.70 18.17 16.12
N ASP A 475 17.85 18.30 17.43
CA ASP A 475 19.11 18.49 18.12
C ASP A 475 19.90 17.17 18.27
N GLN A 476 19.20 16.04 18.37
CA GLN A 476 19.81 14.72 18.57
C GLN A 476 19.35 13.66 17.56
N PHE A 477 18.26 13.89 16.83
CA PHE A 477 17.60 12.92 15.96
C PHE A 477 17.21 13.55 14.61
N THR A 478 17.06 12.72 13.57
CA THR A 478 16.65 13.18 12.23
C THR A 478 15.26 13.82 12.22
N ASP A 479 14.32 13.24 12.99
CA ASP A 479 12.97 13.73 13.20
C ASP A 479 12.35 13.03 14.42
N TYR A 480 11.09 13.34 14.75
CA TYR A 480 10.42 12.75 15.90
C TYR A 480 10.16 11.25 15.71
N ALA A 481 10.00 10.77 14.47
CA ALA A 481 9.73 9.37 14.18
C ALA A 481 11.01 8.55 14.40
N ASP A 482 12.17 9.10 14.05
CA ASP A 482 13.48 8.52 14.36
C ASP A 482 13.69 8.38 15.87
N ARG A 483 13.39 9.44 16.63
CA ARG A 483 13.44 9.39 18.11
C ARG A 483 12.55 8.28 18.68
N GLY A 484 11.32 8.13 18.17
CA GLY A 484 10.39 7.09 18.61
C GLY A 484 10.84 5.67 18.21
N ARG A 485 11.31 5.47 16.97
CA ARG A 485 11.90 4.18 16.53
C ARG A 485 13.10 3.77 17.39
N ARG A 486 13.96 4.73 17.74
CA ARG A 486 15.11 4.51 18.63
C ARG A 486 14.66 4.15 20.05
N PHE A 487 13.59 4.77 20.55
CA PHE A 487 13.00 4.42 21.84
C PHE A 487 12.45 2.99 21.84
N ARG A 488 11.69 2.61 20.81
CA ARG A 488 11.25 1.22 20.63
C ARG A 488 12.41 0.24 20.62
N ALA A 489 13.43 0.50 19.80
CA ALA A 489 14.61 -0.37 19.72
C ALA A 489 15.34 -0.50 21.08
N ALA A 490 15.43 0.59 21.84
CA ALA A 490 16.02 0.58 23.18
C ALA A 490 15.16 -0.20 24.19
N VAL A 491 13.83 -0.07 24.12
CA VAL A 491 12.89 -0.87 24.92
C VAL A 491 12.98 -2.35 24.56
N ASP A 492 12.95 -2.71 23.28
CA ASP A 492 13.07 -4.10 22.81
C ASP A 492 14.38 -4.74 23.28
N HIS A 493 15.49 -3.98 23.23
CA HIS A 493 16.78 -4.43 23.76
C HIS A 493 16.72 -4.67 25.28
N HIS A 494 16.14 -3.73 26.03
CA HIS A 494 15.96 -3.86 27.47
C HIS A 494 15.08 -5.06 27.85
N LEU A 495 13.99 -5.30 27.10
CA LEU A 495 13.09 -6.43 27.28
C LEU A 495 13.76 -7.77 26.88
N GLY A 496 14.66 -7.77 25.89
CA GLY A 496 15.41 -8.95 25.45
C GLY A 496 16.63 -9.33 26.31
N GLY A 497 17.16 -8.42 27.13
CA GLY A 497 18.47 -8.51 27.78
C GLY A 497 18.58 -9.29 29.10
N ALA A 498 17.95 -10.47 29.24
CA ALA A 498 18.11 -11.34 30.42
C ALA A 498 18.82 -12.68 30.10
N ALA A 499 19.93 -12.61 29.36
CA ALA A 499 20.88 -13.72 29.24
C ALA A 499 22.30 -13.19 29.46
N ASP A 500 22.77 -13.30 30.70
CA ASP A 500 24.11 -12.89 31.13
C ASP A 500 25.22 -13.55 30.31
N ASP A 501 26.20 -12.72 29.96
CA ASP A 501 27.58 -13.11 29.69
C ASP A 501 28.15 -13.89 30.88
N THR A 502 28.31 -15.21 30.74
CA THR A 502 29.51 -15.94 31.19
C THR A 502 29.51 -17.38 30.65
N ALA A 503 30.58 -17.69 29.89
CA ALA A 503 31.07 -19.01 29.48
C ALA A 503 30.38 -19.75 28.31
N PRO A 504 31.16 -20.39 27.40
CA PRO A 504 30.70 -20.82 26.10
C PRO A 504 30.06 -22.20 26.15
N ARG A 505 28.77 -22.32 25.81
CA ARG A 505 28.13 -23.63 25.57
C ARG A 505 27.21 -23.62 24.36
N THR A 506 27.78 -24.14 23.28
CA THR A 506 27.24 -25.26 22.49
C THR A 506 25.72 -25.45 22.48
N THR A 507 25.19 -25.27 21.27
CA THR A 507 23.87 -25.66 20.78
C THR A 507 23.37 -26.98 21.40
N ARG A 508 22.24 -26.88 22.13
CA ARG A 508 21.47 -28.04 22.54
C ARG A 508 20.03 -27.92 22.02
N THR A 509 19.74 -28.83 21.10
CA THR A 509 18.43 -29.20 20.60
C THR A 509 17.46 -29.61 21.74
N PRO A 510 16.14 -29.44 21.58
CA PRO A 510 15.16 -29.94 22.53
C PRO A 510 15.11 -31.48 22.48
N ARG A 511 15.25 -32.09 23.66
CA ARG A 511 15.08 -33.53 23.88
C ARG A 511 13.60 -33.89 23.85
N THR A 512 13.34 -34.96 23.12
CA THR A 512 12.19 -35.85 23.18
C THR A 512 12.04 -36.48 24.57
N ALA A 513 10.78 -36.75 24.92
CA ALA A 513 10.34 -37.40 26.15
C ALA A 513 10.77 -38.88 26.25
N ASP A 514 10.80 -39.32 27.50
CA ASP A 514 11.40 -40.53 28.04
C ASP A 514 10.88 -41.87 27.49
N ALA A 515 11.81 -42.84 27.41
CA ALA A 515 11.54 -44.24 27.72
C ALA A 515 12.78 -44.87 28.39
N PRO A 516 12.63 -45.70 29.44
CA PRO A 516 13.74 -46.30 30.17
C PRO A 516 14.27 -47.57 29.48
N GLY A 517 15.57 -47.83 29.67
CA GLY A 517 16.35 -48.88 29.00
C GLY A 517 16.31 -50.29 29.63
N PRO A 518 17.42 -51.06 29.59
CA PRO A 518 17.55 -52.20 28.68
C PRO A 518 17.83 -53.54 29.40
N ARG A 519 17.59 -54.66 28.70
CA ARG A 519 18.17 -56.03 28.92
C ARG A 519 17.83 -56.84 27.67
N GLY A 520 18.77 -57.25 26.82
CA GLY A 520 19.57 -58.47 26.95
C GLY A 520 19.14 -59.49 25.86
N PRO A 521 20.05 -60.18 25.15
CA PRO A 521 19.72 -60.87 23.89
C PRO A 521 19.39 -62.36 24.11
N ARG A 522 18.44 -62.93 23.34
CA ARG A 522 18.42 -64.37 23.01
C ARG A 522 17.29 -64.82 22.06
N THR A 523 17.72 -65.47 20.97
CA THR A 523 17.23 -66.74 20.36
C THR A 523 15.74 -66.98 20.08
N THR A 524 15.46 -67.26 18.80
CA THR A 524 14.38 -68.07 18.20
C THR A 524 14.25 -69.51 18.80
N PRO A 525 13.29 -70.38 18.40
CA PRO A 525 12.01 -70.21 17.68
C PRO A 525 10.80 -71.03 18.27
N ALA A 526 9.66 -70.94 17.57
CA ALA A 526 8.69 -72.02 17.26
C ALA A 526 7.38 -72.18 18.08
N ALA A 527 6.32 -72.34 17.25
CA ALA A 527 5.12 -73.18 17.38
C ALA A 527 4.01 -72.79 18.38
N GLY A 528 2.78 -72.75 17.86
CA GLY A 528 1.55 -72.72 18.66
C GLY A 528 0.32 -72.35 17.82
N GLN A 529 -0.34 -73.38 17.29
CA GLN A 529 -1.61 -73.33 16.58
C GLN A 529 -2.76 -72.82 17.46
N GLY A 530 -3.79 -72.25 16.83
CA GLY A 530 -5.05 -71.91 17.49
C GLY A 530 -6.00 -71.20 16.53
N GLU A 531 -6.81 -72.00 15.82
CA GLU A 531 -7.94 -71.58 15.01
C GLU A 531 -8.95 -70.74 15.82
N GLN A 532 -9.57 -69.75 15.19
CA GLN A 532 -11.03 -69.67 15.10
C GLN A 532 -11.50 -68.54 14.16
N GLU A 533 -12.54 -68.89 13.43
CA GLU A 533 -13.17 -68.20 12.31
C GLU A 533 -13.95 -66.94 12.70
N GLY A 534 -14.16 -66.08 11.70
CA GLY A 534 -15.40 -65.33 11.55
C GLY A 534 -15.40 -63.90 12.09
N THR A 535 -15.24 -62.92 11.19
CA THR A 535 -16.37 -62.10 10.67
C THR A 535 -15.80 -60.91 9.91
N GLN A 536 -15.98 -60.91 8.59
CA GLN A 536 -15.73 -59.76 7.74
C GLN A 536 -16.68 -58.61 8.11
N ARG A 537 -16.11 -57.48 8.53
CA ARG A 537 -16.73 -56.15 8.36
C ARG A 537 -15.72 -55.24 7.67
N ARG A 538 -15.95 -54.97 6.38
CA ARG A 538 -15.28 -53.93 5.60
C ARG A 538 -15.69 -52.56 6.15
N GLY A 539 -14.88 -52.01 7.05
CA GLY A 539 -14.83 -50.58 7.32
C GLY A 539 -13.81 -49.92 6.40
N LEU A 540 -14.26 -48.94 5.61
CA LEU A 540 -13.43 -48.14 4.72
C LEU A 540 -12.52 -47.22 5.56
N ALA A 541 -11.37 -47.75 6.00
CA ALA A 541 -10.31 -46.96 6.61
C ALA A 541 -9.08 -47.05 5.70
N ALA A 542 -9.00 -46.13 4.74
CA ALA A 542 -7.80 -45.93 3.93
C ALA A 542 -6.70 -45.37 4.84
N ARG A 543 -5.83 -46.23 5.37
CA ARG A 543 -4.55 -45.83 5.97
C ARG A 543 -3.61 -45.41 4.84
N ILE A 544 -3.50 -44.10 4.63
CA ILE A 544 -2.49 -43.53 3.73
C ILE A 544 -1.14 -43.59 4.45
N HIS A 545 -0.26 -44.49 4.01
CA HIS A 545 1.14 -44.50 4.43
C HIS A 545 1.88 -43.29 3.83
N LEU A 546 2.05 -42.22 4.61
CA LEU A 546 2.80 -41.01 4.24
C LEU A 546 4.34 -41.22 4.26
N GLY A 547 4.82 -42.43 3.99
CA GLY A 547 6.21 -42.84 4.24
C GLY A 547 7.08 -43.13 3.00
N ARG A 548 6.56 -42.96 1.77
CA ARG A 548 7.30 -43.29 0.54
C ARG A 548 7.48 -42.14 -0.47
N ALA A 549 7.12 -40.91 -0.10
CA ALA A 549 7.08 -39.77 -1.03
C ALA A 549 8.42 -39.06 -1.30
N PHE A 550 9.51 -39.45 -0.65
CA PHE A 550 10.82 -38.78 -0.78
C PHE A 550 11.93 -39.79 -1.11
N HIS A 551 11.87 -40.39 -2.28
CA HIS A 551 13.05 -40.96 -2.92
C HIS A 551 13.81 -39.86 -3.68
N ALA A 552 15.13 -40.00 -3.83
CA ALA A 552 16.00 -38.99 -4.43
C ALA A 552 15.52 -38.56 -5.83
N GLU A 553 14.83 -37.42 -5.88
CA GLU A 553 14.32 -36.82 -7.10
C GLU A 553 15.47 -36.37 -8.01
N SER A 554 15.23 -36.26 -9.33
CA SER A 554 16.27 -35.87 -10.28
C SER A 554 16.77 -34.44 -10.02
N GLY A 555 18.03 -34.14 -10.35
CA GLY A 555 18.55 -32.76 -10.21
C GLY A 555 17.71 -31.73 -11.00
N SER A 556 17.10 -32.14 -12.11
CA SER A 556 16.16 -31.31 -12.89
C SER A 556 14.85 -31.02 -12.14
N TYR A 557 14.35 -31.99 -11.36
CA TYR A 557 13.16 -31.82 -10.53
C TYR A 557 13.38 -30.74 -9.46
N PHE A 558 14.48 -30.84 -8.70
CA PHE A 558 14.80 -29.85 -7.67
C PHE A 558 15.14 -28.48 -8.25
N LEU A 559 15.78 -28.43 -9.42
CA LEU A 559 16.05 -27.16 -10.10
C LEU A 559 14.75 -26.43 -10.46
N LEU A 560 13.80 -27.13 -11.09
CA LEU A 560 12.51 -26.54 -11.47
C LEU A 560 11.71 -26.17 -10.22
N LEU A 561 11.57 -27.08 -9.25
CA LEU A 561 10.81 -26.84 -8.03
C LEU A 561 11.40 -25.67 -7.23
N GLY A 562 12.70 -25.66 -7.00
CA GLY A 562 13.39 -24.61 -6.25
C GLY A 562 13.29 -23.25 -6.93
N THR A 563 13.50 -23.19 -8.25
CA THR A 563 13.39 -21.94 -9.01
C THR A 563 11.96 -21.41 -9.02
N THR A 564 10.96 -22.29 -9.20
CA THR A 564 9.54 -21.90 -9.15
C THR A 564 9.13 -21.41 -7.77
N LEU A 565 9.47 -22.13 -6.71
CA LEU A 565 9.13 -21.70 -5.34
C LEU A 565 9.81 -20.37 -5.00
N PHE A 566 11.06 -20.18 -5.40
CA PHE A 566 11.75 -18.90 -5.23
C PHE A 566 11.03 -17.77 -5.96
N LEU A 567 10.68 -17.96 -7.24
CA LEU A 567 9.94 -16.95 -8.02
C LEU A 567 8.58 -16.61 -7.41
N VAL A 568 7.86 -17.58 -6.85
CA VAL A 568 6.58 -17.33 -6.16
C VAL A 568 6.78 -16.54 -4.87
N VAL A 569 7.75 -16.94 -4.03
CA VAL A 569 8.04 -16.21 -2.78
C VAL A 569 8.52 -14.79 -3.07
N PHE A 570 9.43 -14.65 -4.04
CA PHE A 570 9.90 -13.36 -4.52
C PHE A 570 8.73 -12.52 -5.06
N GLY A 571 7.85 -13.12 -5.86
CA GLY A 571 6.62 -12.49 -6.35
C GLY A 571 5.72 -12.00 -5.23
N LEU A 572 5.47 -12.80 -4.19
CA LEU A 572 4.68 -12.39 -3.03
C LEU A 572 5.27 -11.19 -2.31
N VAL A 573 6.60 -11.14 -2.15
CA VAL A 573 7.30 -9.99 -1.55
C VAL A 573 7.14 -8.75 -2.43
N MET A 574 7.30 -8.89 -3.75
CA MET A 574 7.17 -7.75 -4.67
C MET A 574 5.73 -7.26 -4.79
N VAL A 575 4.74 -8.16 -4.83
CA VAL A 575 3.31 -7.81 -4.81
C VAL A 575 2.98 -7.08 -3.51
N LEU A 576 3.48 -7.53 -2.36
CA LEU A 576 3.32 -6.79 -1.11
C LEU A 576 3.90 -5.38 -1.22
N SER A 577 5.11 -5.26 -1.74
CA SER A 577 5.79 -3.97 -1.87
C SER A 577 5.02 -3.01 -2.79
N SER A 578 4.61 -3.49 -3.97
CA SER A 578 3.98 -2.67 -5.02
C SER A 578 2.51 -2.35 -4.75
N SER A 579 1.75 -3.26 -4.12
CA SER A 579 0.29 -3.13 -3.93
C SER A 579 -0.12 -2.60 -2.56
N SER A 580 0.82 -2.37 -1.65
CA SER A 580 0.53 -1.97 -0.25
C SER A 580 -0.26 -0.67 -0.15
N ILE A 581 0.05 0.29 -1.03
CA ILE A 581 -0.58 1.62 -1.05
C ILE A 581 -1.95 1.53 -1.73
N ASP A 582 -2.03 0.91 -2.90
CA ASP A 582 -3.29 0.71 -3.63
C ASP A 582 -4.32 -0.08 -2.79
N SER A 583 -3.86 -1.11 -2.06
CA SER A 583 -4.72 -1.89 -1.16
C SER A 583 -5.23 -1.07 0.03
N PHE A 584 -4.38 -0.18 0.56
CA PHE A 584 -4.76 0.74 1.63
C PHE A 584 -5.79 1.76 1.15
N VAL A 585 -5.57 2.36 -0.02
CA VAL A 585 -6.49 3.33 -0.63
C VAL A 585 -7.83 2.68 -0.99
N ALA A 586 -7.84 1.43 -1.44
CA ALA A 586 -9.05 0.69 -1.79
C ALA A 586 -9.83 0.12 -0.57
N GLY A 587 -9.45 0.46 0.66
CA GLY A 587 -10.16 0.03 1.88
C GLY A 587 -9.94 -1.43 2.30
N GLY A 588 -8.96 -2.12 1.71
CA GLY A 588 -8.62 -3.52 2.02
C GLY A 588 -7.52 -3.69 3.07
N GLY A 589 -7.03 -2.59 3.66
CA GLY A 589 -5.81 -2.54 4.47
C GLY A 589 -4.53 -2.72 3.64
N PHE A 590 -3.36 -2.44 4.23
CA PHE A 590 -2.05 -2.50 3.54
C PHE A 590 -1.72 -3.88 2.94
N PHE A 591 -2.36 -4.94 3.41
CA PHE A 591 -2.08 -6.32 3.01
C PHE A 591 -3.16 -6.93 2.10
N GLY A 592 -4.17 -6.18 1.67
CA GLY A 592 -5.35 -6.74 0.98
C GLY A 592 -5.04 -7.56 -0.26
N ILE A 593 -4.33 -6.98 -1.24
CA ILE A 593 -3.93 -7.68 -2.48
C ILE A 593 -2.91 -8.78 -2.18
N PHE A 594 -1.95 -8.52 -1.29
CA PHE A 594 -0.97 -9.51 -0.83
C PHE A 594 -1.64 -10.77 -0.23
N LEU A 595 -2.62 -10.62 0.65
CA LEU A 595 -3.34 -11.74 1.27
C LEU A 595 -4.11 -12.56 0.24
N LYS A 596 -4.76 -11.89 -0.72
CA LYS A 596 -5.43 -12.57 -1.84
C LYS A 596 -4.43 -13.38 -2.67
N GLN A 597 -3.32 -12.77 -3.08
CA GLN A 597 -2.27 -13.46 -3.85
C GLN A 597 -1.63 -14.60 -3.03
N GLY A 598 -1.40 -14.38 -1.73
CA GLY A 598 -0.92 -15.38 -0.79
C GLY A 598 -1.86 -16.59 -0.65
N MET A 599 -3.18 -16.36 -0.65
CA MET A 599 -4.18 -17.43 -0.68
C MET A 599 -4.09 -18.23 -1.99
N PHE A 600 -3.93 -17.58 -3.13
CA PHE A 600 -3.74 -18.29 -4.41
C PHE A 600 -2.43 -19.09 -4.43
N ALA A 601 -1.34 -18.57 -3.86
CA ALA A 601 -0.10 -19.32 -3.70
C ALA A 601 -0.26 -20.52 -2.76
N LEU A 602 -0.98 -20.35 -1.64
CA LEU A 602 -1.28 -21.39 -0.65
C LEU A 602 -2.14 -22.52 -1.24
N ILE A 603 -2.99 -22.21 -2.22
CA ILE A 603 -3.76 -23.22 -2.97
C ILE A 603 -2.90 -23.84 -4.09
N GLY A 604 -2.19 -22.99 -4.85
CA GLY A 604 -1.46 -23.37 -6.05
C GLY A 604 -0.24 -24.25 -5.79
N ILE A 605 0.53 -24.00 -4.71
CA ILE A 605 1.74 -24.78 -4.39
C ILE A 605 1.38 -26.24 -4.00
N PRO A 606 0.45 -26.50 -3.07
CA PRO A 606 -0.01 -27.86 -2.80
C PRO A 606 -0.59 -28.53 -4.05
N LEU A 607 -1.39 -27.80 -4.83
CA LEU A 607 -1.96 -28.33 -6.06
C LEU A 607 -0.87 -28.73 -7.08
N MET A 608 0.17 -27.91 -7.27
CA MET A 608 1.35 -28.24 -8.09
C MET A 608 2.00 -29.54 -7.63
N LEU A 609 2.21 -29.70 -6.31
CA LEU A 609 2.83 -30.90 -5.75
C LEU A 609 1.94 -32.14 -5.94
N VAL A 610 0.64 -32.03 -5.73
CA VAL A 610 -0.33 -33.12 -5.96
C VAL A 610 -0.38 -33.50 -7.44
N VAL A 611 -0.48 -32.51 -8.33
CA VAL A 611 -0.47 -32.70 -9.79
C VAL A 611 0.82 -33.38 -10.25
N SER A 612 1.96 -33.09 -9.60
CA SER A 612 3.24 -33.75 -9.90
C SER A 612 3.28 -35.24 -9.55
N LEU A 613 2.30 -35.76 -8.81
CA LEU A 613 2.15 -37.18 -8.49
C LEU A 613 1.26 -37.90 -9.52
N VAL A 614 0.59 -37.17 -10.41
CA VAL A 614 -0.37 -37.74 -11.36
C VAL A 614 0.39 -38.38 -12.54
N PRO A 615 0.17 -39.68 -12.83
CA PRO A 615 0.92 -40.38 -13.87
C PRO A 615 0.63 -39.84 -15.28
N PRO A 616 1.60 -39.85 -16.21
CA PRO A 616 1.42 -39.34 -17.58
C PRO A 616 0.24 -39.96 -18.34
N MET A 617 -0.09 -41.22 -18.04
CA MET A 617 -1.23 -41.94 -18.64
C MET A 617 -2.58 -41.32 -18.30
N PHE A 618 -2.73 -40.73 -17.11
CA PHE A 618 -3.95 -40.01 -16.73
C PHE A 618 -4.16 -38.82 -17.67
N TRP A 619 -3.13 -37.99 -17.84
CA TRP A 619 -3.20 -36.81 -18.71
C TRP A 619 -3.51 -37.17 -20.15
N LYS A 620 -2.90 -38.24 -20.69
CA LYS A 620 -3.22 -38.74 -22.05
C LYS A 620 -4.68 -39.13 -22.20
N ARG A 621 -5.27 -39.79 -21.20
CA ARG A 621 -6.68 -40.24 -21.24
C ARG A 621 -7.66 -39.08 -21.17
N TRP A 622 -7.35 -38.06 -20.37
CA TRP A 622 -8.26 -36.96 -20.09
C TRP A 622 -8.04 -35.71 -20.96
N ALA A 623 -6.98 -35.66 -21.77
CA ALA A 623 -6.59 -34.49 -22.56
C ALA A 623 -7.74 -33.86 -23.38
N TRP A 624 -8.55 -34.68 -24.07
CA TRP A 624 -9.72 -34.19 -24.81
C TRP A 624 -10.80 -33.60 -23.91
N ILE A 625 -11.11 -34.29 -22.82
CA ILE A 625 -12.16 -33.87 -21.88
C ILE A 625 -11.74 -32.54 -21.24
N LEU A 626 -10.48 -32.40 -20.85
CA LEU A 626 -9.94 -31.18 -20.25
C LEU A 626 -9.99 -29.99 -21.21
N LEU A 627 -9.61 -30.17 -22.49
CA LEU A 627 -9.69 -29.10 -23.48
C LEU A 627 -11.16 -28.70 -23.76
N ILE A 628 -12.05 -29.67 -23.96
CA ILE A 628 -13.47 -29.40 -24.23
C ILE A 628 -14.12 -28.70 -23.03
N ALA A 629 -13.84 -29.16 -21.81
CA ALA A 629 -14.34 -28.55 -20.59
C ALA A 629 -13.82 -27.10 -20.46
N ALA A 630 -12.52 -26.86 -20.69
CA ALA A 630 -11.95 -25.52 -20.64
C ALA A 630 -12.59 -24.57 -21.67
N CYS A 631 -12.80 -25.02 -22.92
CA CYS A 631 -13.53 -24.25 -23.93
C CYS A 631 -15.00 -24.02 -23.52
N GLY A 632 -15.65 -25.00 -22.87
CA GLY A 632 -17.00 -24.86 -22.32
C GLY A 632 -17.09 -23.79 -21.24
N VAL A 633 -16.13 -23.73 -20.32
CA VAL A 633 -16.07 -22.68 -19.29
C VAL A 633 -15.79 -21.31 -19.93
N GLN A 634 -14.93 -21.24 -20.94
CA GLN A 634 -14.67 -19.99 -21.67
C GLN A 634 -15.91 -19.44 -22.37
N LEU A 635 -16.81 -20.29 -22.87
CA LEU A 635 -18.08 -19.82 -23.45
C LEU A 635 -18.97 -19.08 -22.44
N LEU A 636 -18.81 -19.34 -21.13
CA LEU A 636 -19.57 -18.65 -20.09
C LEU A 636 -19.22 -17.16 -20.00
N VAL A 637 -18.06 -16.75 -20.53
CA VAL A 637 -17.63 -15.35 -20.59
C VAL A 637 -18.58 -14.51 -21.47
N PHE A 638 -19.22 -15.11 -22.47
CA PHE A 638 -20.21 -14.43 -23.32
C PHE A 638 -21.63 -14.44 -22.73
N GLY A 639 -21.80 -15.06 -21.56
CA GLY A 639 -23.07 -15.13 -20.85
C GLY A 639 -23.17 -14.09 -19.71
N PRO A 640 -24.17 -14.23 -18.82
CA PRO A 640 -24.41 -13.28 -17.73
C PRO A 640 -23.32 -13.28 -16.64
N LEU A 641 -22.45 -14.28 -16.63
CA LEU A 641 -21.32 -14.37 -15.70
C LEU A 641 -20.08 -13.59 -16.18
N GLY A 642 -20.08 -13.16 -17.44
CA GLY A 642 -19.00 -12.42 -18.05
C GLY A 642 -18.79 -11.04 -17.44
N VAL A 643 -17.53 -10.68 -17.20
CA VAL A 643 -17.11 -9.36 -16.75
C VAL A 643 -16.28 -8.71 -17.85
N LYS A 644 -16.69 -7.50 -18.23
CA LYS A 644 -15.97 -6.66 -19.19
C LYS A 644 -15.00 -5.74 -18.44
N VAL A 645 -13.73 -5.77 -18.83
CA VAL A 645 -12.67 -4.88 -18.33
C VAL A 645 -12.09 -4.14 -19.53
N GLY A 646 -12.32 -2.83 -19.62
CA GLY A 646 -12.05 -2.07 -20.84
C GLY A 646 -12.83 -2.63 -22.04
N GLU A 647 -12.13 -2.94 -23.14
CA GLU A 647 -12.72 -3.63 -24.31
C GLU A 647 -12.71 -5.16 -24.18
N ASN A 648 -11.98 -5.72 -23.22
CA ASN A 648 -11.80 -7.17 -23.05
C ASN A 648 -12.98 -7.80 -22.30
N VAL A 649 -13.60 -8.80 -22.91
CA VAL A 649 -14.59 -9.68 -22.27
C VAL A 649 -13.94 -11.05 -22.10
N GLY A 650 -13.15 -11.18 -21.04
CA GLY A 650 -12.29 -12.35 -20.79
C GLY A 650 -12.48 -13.00 -19.41
N TRP A 651 -13.22 -12.36 -18.51
CA TRP A 651 -13.31 -12.74 -17.10
C TRP A 651 -14.71 -13.24 -16.75
N ILE A 652 -14.81 -14.14 -15.76
CA ILE A 652 -16.07 -14.52 -15.13
C ILE A 652 -16.05 -14.17 -13.64
N ARG A 653 -17.22 -13.81 -13.08
CA ARG A 653 -17.38 -13.56 -11.64
C ARG A 653 -18.17 -14.69 -10.99
N VAL A 654 -17.56 -15.35 -10.00
CA VAL A 654 -18.18 -16.45 -9.24
C VAL A 654 -17.91 -16.24 -7.75
N GLY A 655 -18.96 -16.12 -6.94
CA GLY A 655 -18.84 -16.02 -5.48
C GLY A 655 -18.00 -14.83 -4.99
N GLY A 656 -18.10 -13.67 -5.67
CA GLY A 656 -17.32 -12.47 -5.33
C GLY A 656 -15.87 -12.47 -5.82
N MET A 657 -15.38 -13.57 -6.41
CA MET A 657 -14.05 -13.66 -7.01
C MET A 657 -14.12 -13.62 -8.54
N THR A 658 -13.11 -13.03 -9.17
CA THR A 658 -12.94 -13.03 -10.63
C THR A 658 -11.96 -14.12 -11.04
N PHE A 659 -12.23 -14.74 -12.18
CA PHE A 659 -11.42 -15.83 -12.74
C PHE A 659 -11.38 -15.69 -14.26
N GLN A 660 -10.21 -15.92 -14.87
CA GLN A 660 -10.04 -15.86 -16.32
C GLN A 660 -10.03 -17.28 -16.91
N PRO A 661 -11.09 -17.73 -17.61
CA PRO A 661 -11.16 -19.11 -18.11
C PRO A 661 -10.11 -19.46 -19.17
N ALA A 662 -9.57 -18.47 -19.88
CA ALA A 662 -8.50 -18.67 -20.86
C ALA A 662 -7.25 -19.33 -20.25
N GLU A 663 -7.01 -19.13 -18.95
CA GLU A 663 -5.94 -19.80 -18.21
C GLU A 663 -6.11 -21.33 -18.17
N LEU A 664 -7.35 -21.85 -18.11
CA LEU A 664 -7.62 -23.29 -18.20
C LEU A 664 -7.43 -23.81 -19.61
N ILE A 665 -7.77 -23.00 -20.63
CA ILE A 665 -7.56 -23.40 -22.02
C ILE A 665 -6.07 -23.61 -22.28
N LYS A 666 -5.18 -22.76 -21.76
CA LYS A 666 -3.72 -22.96 -21.91
C LYS A 666 -3.27 -24.33 -21.40
N VAL A 667 -3.70 -24.74 -20.19
CA VAL A 667 -3.38 -26.07 -19.64
C VAL A 667 -3.99 -27.19 -20.47
N GLY A 668 -5.27 -27.10 -20.82
CA GLY A 668 -5.96 -28.09 -21.65
C GLY A 668 -5.33 -28.25 -23.04
N LEU A 669 -4.93 -27.13 -23.65
CA LEU A 669 -4.29 -27.07 -24.96
C LEU A 669 -2.90 -27.71 -24.93
N VAL A 670 -2.08 -27.42 -23.91
CA VAL A 670 -0.77 -28.08 -23.71
C VAL A 670 -0.90 -29.60 -23.66
N LEU A 671 -1.82 -30.09 -22.83
CA LEU A 671 -2.05 -31.53 -22.64
C LEU A 671 -2.58 -32.19 -23.91
N TRP A 672 -3.54 -31.54 -24.57
CA TRP A 672 -4.12 -32.03 -25.81
C TRP A 672 -3.12 -32.04 -26.96
N LEU A 673 -2.32 -30.99 -27.14
CA LEU A 673 -1.25 -30.93 -28.13
C LEU A 673 -0.21 -32.03 -27.89
N GLY A 674 0.22 -32.21 -26.64
CA GLY A 674 1.09 -33.32 -26.26
C GLY A 674 0.51 -34.67 -26.67
N PHE A 675 -0.78 -34.90 -26.40
CA PHE A 675 -1.46 -36.16 -26.69
C PHE A 675 -1.59 -36.43 -28.20
N ILE A 676 -2.13 -35.47 -28.96
CA ILE A 676 -2.43 -35.67 -30.39
C ILE A 676 -1.15 -35.77 -31.22
N LEU A 677 -0.13 -34.97 -30.90
CA LEU A 677 1.16 -34.98 -31.60
C LEU A 677 1.96 -36.25 -31.27
N ALA A 678 1.88 -36.76 -30.04
CA ALA A 678 2.48 -38.05 -29.69
C ALA A 678 1.83 -39.21 -30.48
N ARG A 679 0.50 -39.20 -30.64
CA ARG A 679 -0.23 -40.24 -31.42
C ARG A 679 0.07 -40.18 -32.92
N LYS A 680 0.39 -38.99 -33.44
CA LYS A 680 0.71 -38.74 -34.85
C LYS A 680 2.22 -38.73 -35.16
N ARG A 681 3.08 -39.19 -34.23
CA ARG A 681 4.55 -39.16 -34.39
C ARG A 681 5.04 -39.77 -35.71
N ASN A 682 4.42 -40.86 -36.17
CA ASN A 682 4.83 -41.55 -37.40
C ASN A 682 4.36 -40.83 -38.69
N ALA A 683 3.37 -39.94 -38.59
CA ALA A 683 2.83 -39.15 -39.69
C ALA A 683 3.49 -37.75 -39.81
N LEU A 684 4.44 -37.42 -38.92
CA LEU A 684 5.09 -36.09 -38.88
C LEU A 684 5.87 -35.75 -40.16
N ARG A 685 6.25 -36.74 -40.97
CA ARG A 685 6.90 -36.53 -42.27
C ARG A 685 5.96 -35.91 -43.31
N THR A 686 4.65 -36.16 -43.20
CA THR A 686 3.63 -35.54 -44.05
C THR A 686 2.93 -34.45 -43.24
N TRP A 687 3.53 -33.25 -43.21
CA TRP A 687 3.05 -32.11 -42.40
C TRP A 687 1.55 -31.79 -42.54
N ARG A 688 0.94 -32.05 -43.72
CA ARG A 688 -0.52 -31.90 -43.93
C ARG A 688 -1.35 -32.81 -43.02
N GLU A 689 -0.90 -34.04 -42.78
CA GLU A 689 -1.60 -35.00 -41.90
C GLU A 689 -1.53 -34.63 -40.41
N VAL A 690 -0.59 -33.74 -40.05
CA VAL A 690 -0.43 -33.19 -38.70
C VAL A 690 -1.24 -31.90 -38.55
N LEU A 691 -1.15 -30.98 -39.51
CA LEU A 691 -1.77 -29.66 -39.42
C LEU A 691 -3.27 -29.64 -39.67
N VAL A 692 -3.77 -30.42 -40.64
CA VAL A 692 -5.19 -30.47 -40.96
C VAL A 692 -6.08 -30.82 -39.75
N PRO A 693 -5.70 -31.76 -38.85
CA PRO A 693 -6.49 -32.03 -37.64
C PRO A 693 -6.11 -31.16 -36.43
N VAL A 694 -4.87 -30.67 -36.34
CA VAL A 694 -4.42 -29.88 -35.18
C VAL A 694 -4.91 -28.43 -35.27
N LEU A 695 -4.80 -27.82 -36.44
CA LEU A 695 -5.04 -26.41 -36.64
C LEU A 695 -6.51 -25.99 -36.41
N PRO A 696 -7.55 -26.74 -36.84
CA PRO A 696 -8.93 -26.34 -36.57
C PRO A 696 -9.27 -26.33 -35.09
N ILE A 697 -8.70 -27.25 -34.30
CA ILE A 697 -9.04 -27.43 -32.89
C ILE A 697 -8.23 -26.47 -32.03
N ALA A 698 -6.92 -26.37 -32.26
CA ALA A 698 -6.08 -25.36 -31.62
C ALA A 698 -6.53 -23.95 -32.02
N GLY A 699 -6.80 -23.73 -33.31
CA GLY A 699 -7.30 -22.46 -33.85
C GLY A 699 -8.69 -22.11 -33.35
N GLY A 700 -9.58 -23.11 -33.15
CA GLY A 700 -10.88 -22.89 -32.51
C GLY A 700 -10.74 -22.48 -31.05
N ALA A 701 -9.84 -23.11 -30.28
CA ALA A 701 -9.56 -22.73 -28.90
C ALA A 701 -8.95 -21.32 -28.79
N VAL A 702 -7.97 -20.99 -29.65
CA VAL A 702 -7.38 -19.64 -29.75
C VAL A 702 -8.43 -18.62 -30.20
N GLY A 703 -9.23 -18.96 -31.20
CA GLY A 703 -10.30 -18.13 -31.74
C GLY A 703 -11.37 -17.80 -30.71
N LEU A 704 -11.68 -18.75 -29.82
CA LEU A 704 -12.63 -18.53 -28.74
C LEU A 704 -12.16 -17.45 -27.75
N VAL A 705 -10.85 -17.39 -27.46
CA VAL A 705 -10.26 -16.33 -26.64
C VAL A 705 -10.15 -15.02 -27.44
N ALA A 706 -9.84 -15.11 -28.74
CA ALA A 706 -9.81 -13.94 -29.63
C ALA A 706 -11.17 -13.24 -29.74
N LEU A 707 -12.27 -14.00 -29.71
CA LEU A 707 -13.64 -13.46 -29.66
C LEU A 707 -13.89 -12.63 -28.39
N GLY A 708 -13.20 -12.94 -27.29
CA GLY A 708 -13.21 -12.15 -26.05
C GLY A 708 -12.37 -10.87 -26.12
N GLN A 709 -11.67 -10.63 -27.24
CA GLN A 709 -10.81 -9.45 -27.48
C GLN A 709 -9.54 -9.38 -26.61
N ASP A 710 -9.02 -10.53 -26.15
CA ASP A 710 -7.79 -10.63 -25.36
C ASP A 710 -6.55 -10.93 -26.25
N LEU A 711 -5.95 -9.88 -26.82
CA LEU A 711 -4.81 -10.03 -27.74
C LEU A 711 -3.57 -10.65 -27.06
N GLY A 712 -3.27 -10.22 -25.83
CA GLY A 712 -2.12 -10.72 -25.08
C GLY A 712 -2.19 -12.24 -24.89
N THR A 713 -3.32 -12.75 -24.41
CA THR A 713 -3.53 -14.19 -24.21
C THR A 713 -3.54 -14.96 -25.54
N VAL A 714 -4.10 -14.39 -26.61
CA VAL A 714 -4.08 -14.99 -27.96
C VAL A 714 -2.64 -15.18 -28.46
N ILE A 715 -1.76 -14.19 -28.29
CA ILE A 715 -0.34 -14.30 -28.67
C ILE A 715 0.35 -15.41 -27.89
N ILE A 716 0.10 -15.50 -26.57
CA ILE A 716 0.67 -16.56 -25.73
C ILE A 716 0.14 -17.94 -26.15
N MET A 717 -1.16 -18.11 -26.42
CA MET A 717 -1.71 -19.38 -26.89
C MET A 717 -1.20 -19.78 -28.28
N ALA A 718 -1.05 -18.82 -29.19
CA ALA A 718 -0.44 -19.09 -30.49
C ALA A 718 1.02 -19.56 -30.34
N SER A 719 1.78 -18.97 -29.42
CA SER A 719 3.15 -19.40 -29.13
C SER A 719 3.21 -20.80 -28.53
N ILE A 720 2.25 -21.18 -27.67
CA ILE A 720 2.09 -22.56 -27.15
C ILE A 720 1.92 -23.56 -28.31
N VAL A 721 1.06 -23.26 -29.28
CA VAL A 721 0.84 -24.12 -30.44
C VAL A 721 2.12 -24.25 -31.27
N LEU A 722 2.79 -23.14 -31.58
CA LEU A 722 4.05 -23.14 -32.33
C LEU A 722 5.16 -23.91 -31.60
N GLY A 723 5.29 -23.70 -30.29
CA GLY A 723 6.24 -24.41 -29.43
C GLY A 723 5.99 -25.90 -29.41
N ALA A 724 4.74 -26.33 -29.20
CA ALA A 724 4.37 -27.75 -29.23
C ALA A 724 4.72 -28.41 -30.57
N LEU A 725 4.44 -27.74 -31.69
CA LEU A 725 4.77 -28.24 -33.03
C LEU A 725 6.29 -28.30 -33.27
N PHE A 726 7.05 -27.31 -32.78
CA PHE A 726 8.51 -27.33 -32.81
C PHE A 726 9.08 -28.53 -32.05
N PHE A 727 8.62 -28.75 -30.81
CA PHE A 727 9.08 -29.88 -29.99
C PHE A 727 8.55 -31.24 -30.46
N ALA A 728 7.48 -31.26 -31.25
CA ALA A 728 7.02 -32.45 -31.96
C ALA A 728 7.89 -32.77 -33.18
N GLY A 729 8.70 -31.83 -33.69
CA GLY A 729 9.62 -32.04 -34.81
C GLY A 729 9.09 -31.56 -36.17
N VAL A 730 8.14 -30.62 -36.18
CA VAL A 730 7.70 -29.98 -37.43
C VAL A 730 8.83 -29.11 -38.00
N PRO A 731 9.11 -29.18 -39.33
CA PRO A 731 10.19 -28.39 -39.93
C PRO A 731 10.03 -26.88 -39.73
N VAL A 732 11.12 -26.20 -39.35
CA VAL A 732 11.14 -24.75 -39.02
C VAL A 732 10.56 -23.88 -40.14
N GLY A 733 10.83 -24.20 -41.41
CA GLY A 733 10.26 -23.45 -42.54
C GLY A 733 8.73 -23.46 -42.60
N LYS A 734 8.07 -24.50 -42.08
CA LYS A 734 6.59 -24.56 -42.00
C LYS A 734 6.07 -23.81 -40.77
N LEU A 735 6.82 -23.82 -39.67
CA LEU A 735 6.52 -22.99 -38.52
C LEU A 735 6.57 -21.49 -38.89
N GLY A 736 7.51 -21.09 -39.75
CA GLY A 736 7.58 -19.73 -40.28
C GLY A 736 6.32 -19.29 -41.03
N ILE A 737 5.68 -20.19 -41.80
CA ILE A 737 4.40 -19.90 -42.47
C ILE A 737 3.29 -19.66 -41.43
N MET A 738 3.22 -20.48 -40.38
CA MET A 738 2.21 -20.32 -39.34
C MET A 738 2.44 -19.05 -38.51
N LEU A 739 3.69 -18.72 -38.23
CA LEU A 739 4.05 -17.46 -37.60
C LEU A 739 3.60 -16.27 -38.47
N ALA A 740 3.86 -16.31 -39.78
CA ALA A 740 3.41 -15.26 -40.69
C ALA A 740 1.88 -15.10 -40.70
N VAL A 741 1.13 -16.22 -40.76
CA VAL A 741 -0.34 -16.19 -40.67
C VAL A 741 -0.81 -15.64 -39.32
N GLY A 742 -0.20 -16.07 -38.22
CA GLY A 742 -0.50 -15.58 -36.88
C GLY A 742 -0.23 -14.08 -36.73
N SER A 743 0.89 -13.58 -37.28
CA SER A 743 1.23 -12.15 -37.29
C SER A 743 0.21 -11.34 -38.08
N VAL A 744 -0.25 -11.83 -39.24
CA VAL A 744 -1.31 -11.17 -40.01
C VAL A 744 -2.60 -11.09 -39.21
N LEU A 745 -3.00 -12.17 -38.52
CA LEU A 745 -4.19 -12.18 -37.67
C LEU A 745 -4.05 -11.22 -36.47
N ALA A 746 -2.87 -11.15 -35.85
CA ALA A 746 -2.59 -10.20 -34.77
C ALA A 746 -2.71 -8.75 -35.26
N VAL A 747 -2.16 -8.44 -36.44
CA VAL A 747 -2.30 -7.11 -37.07
C VAL A 747 -3.78 -6.79 -37.33
N ILE A 748 -4.55 -7.73 -37.87
CA ILE A 748 -5.99 -7.55 -38.08
C ILE A 748 -6.70 -7.25 -36.75
N MET A 749 -6.43 -8.02 -35.69
CA MET A 749 -7.02 -7.78 -34.36
C MET A 749 -6.64 -6.43 -33.75
N THR A 750 -5.42 -5.94 -34.02
CA THR A 750 -4.95 -4.61 -33.60
C THR A 750 -5.71 -3.51 -34.34
N VAL A 751 -5.80 -3.59 -35.68
CA VAL A 751 -6.44 -2.54 -36.51
C VAL A 751 -7.96 -2.47 -36.30
N VAL A 752 -8.60 -3.57 -35.89
CA VAL A 752 -10.05 -3.61 -35.62
C VAL A 752 -10.44 -2.90 -34.31
N SER A 753 -9.50 -2.56 -33.43
CA SER A 753 -9.77 -1.87 -32.16
C SER A 753 -9.00 -0.57 -32.09
N ASP A 754 -9.73 0.52 -31.90
CA ASP A 754 -9.15 1.86 -31.77
C ASP A 754 -8.17 1.93 -30.59
N SER A 755 -8.48 1.27 -29.47
CA SER A 755 -7.62 1.24 -28.28
C SER A 755 -6.30 0.50 -28.52
N ARG A 756 -6.31 -0.61 -29.27
CA ARG A 756 -5.10 -1.39 -29.60
C ARG A 756 -4.28 -0.71 -30.68
N LEU A 757 -4.94 -0.20 -31.72
CA LEU A 757 -4.29 0.55 -32.77
C LEU A 757 -3.55 1.76 -32.18
N ARG A 758 -4.22 2.54 -31.31
CA ARG A 758 -3.63 3.69 -30.63
C ARG A 758 -2.35 3.33 -29.86
N ARG A 759 -2.38 2.29 -29.01
CA ARG A 759 -1.21 1.84 -28.24
C ARG A 759 -0.03 1.43 -29.13
N VAL A 760 -0.31 0.80 -30.27
CA VAL A 760 0.73 0.39 -31.23
C VAL A 760 1.26 1.57 -32.02
N THR A 761 0.40 2.51 -32.44
CA THR A 761 0.83 3.71 -33.14
C THR A 761 1.66 4.61 -32.24
N GLU A 762 1.23 4.84 -30.99
CA GLU A 762 1.97 5.63 -29.98
C GLU A 762 3.36 5.03 -29.72
N PHE A 763 3.45 3.70 -29.59
CA PHE A 763 4.72 3.00 -29.45
C PHE A 763 5.65 3.19 -30.67
N LEU A 764 5.11 3.15 -31.89
CA LEU A 764 5.89 3.26 -33.13
C LEU A 764 6.32 4.69 -33.46
N THR A 765 5.47 5.68 -33.17
CA THR A 765 5.76 7.09 -33.47
C THR A 765 6.55 7.76 -32.35
N GLY A 766 6.41 7.30 -31.10
CA GLY A 766 6.94 7.97 -29.92
C GLY A 766 6.24 9.31 -29.60
N GLU A 767 5.22 9.67 -30.38
CA GLU A 767 4.40 10.87 -30.19
C GLU A 767 3.11 10.47 -29.49
N CYS A 768 2.90 10.94 -28.28
CA CYS A 768 1.74 10.61 -27.47
C CYS A 768 1.51 11.63 -26.36
N ASP A 769 0.24 11.74 -25.95
CA ASP A 769 -0.15 12.52 -24.79
C ASP A 769 0.40 11.88 -23.51
N TYR A 770 1.25 12.63 -22.79
CA TYR A 770 1.83 12.22 -21.53
C TYR A 770 0.77 11.93 -20.47
N ALA A 771 -0.29 12.76 -20.40
CA ALA A 771 -1.39 12.61 -19.44
C ALA A 771 -2.41 11.53 -19.86
N GLY A 772 -2.27 10.97 -21.07
CA GLY A 772 -3.16 10.00 -21.66
C GLY A 772 -2.48 8.65 -21.93
N GLY A 773 -2.23 8.34 -23.21
CA GLY A 773 -1.85 7.00 -23.67
C GLY A 773 -0.47 6.53 -23.22
N CYS A 774 0.47 7.43 -22.98
CA CYS A 774 1.86 7.10 -22.66
C CYS A 774 2.20 7.07 -21.17
N TRP A 775 1.31 7.53 -20.31
CA TRP A 775 1.52 7.62 -18.86
C TRP A 775 2.13 6.33 -18.29
N GLN A 776 1.49 5.19 -18.57
CA GLN A 776 1.89 3.89 -18.01
C GLN A 776 3.28 3.44 -18.50
N ALA A 777 3.58 3.57 -19.80
CA ALA A 777 4.86 3.16 -20.36
C ALA A 777 6.00 4.09 -19.92
N THR A 778 5.77 5.39 -19.93
CA THR A 778 6.74 6.42 -19.52
C THR A 778 7.08 6.29 -18.04
N HIS A 779 6.08 6.09 -17.17
CA HIS A 779 6.34 5.90 -15.74
C HIS A 779 6.98 4.57 -15.40
N GLY A 780 6.74 3.51 -16.19
CA GLY A 780 7.52 2.28 -16.10
C GLY A 780 9.01 2.53 -16.37
N LEU A 781 9.34 3.31 -17.40
CA LEU A 781 10.73 3.69 -17.69
C LEU A 781 11.33 4.59 -16.61
N TYR A 782 10.57 5.54 -16.05
CA TYR A 782 11.04 6.41 -14.97
C TYR A 782 11.32 5.61 -13.69
N ALA A 783 10.49 4.63 -13.35
CA ALA A 783 10.73 3.72 -12.23
C ALA A 783 12.05 2.94 -12.41
N LEU A 784 12.27 2.39 -13.61
CA LEU A 784 13.54 1.71 -13.93
C LEU A 784 14.74 2.66 -13.86
N ALA A 785 14.61 3.89 -14.36
CA ALA A 785 15.67 4.89 -14.33
C ALA A 785 16.00 5.33 -12.89
N ALA A 786 15.00 5.52 -12.05
CA ALA A 786 15.15 5.91 -10.65
C ALA A 786 15.87 4.86 -9.81
N GLY A 787 15.73 3.57 -10.15
CA GLY A 787 16.40 2.48 -9.42
C GLY A 787 17.92 2.43 -9.57
N GLY A 788 18.49 2.98 -10.64
CA GLY A 788 19.93 2.92 -10.90
C GLY A 788 20.48 1.48 -10.85
N VAL A 789 21.72 1.30 -10.35
CA VAL A 789 22.35 -0.03 -10.29
C VAL A 789 21.86 -0.88 -9.09
N PHE A 790 21.67 -0.24 -7.93
CA PHE A 790 21.43 -0.91 -6.65
C PHE A 790 19.99 -0.84 -6.14
N GLY A 791 19.16 -0.01 -6.74
CA GLY A 791 17.79 0.24 -6.31
C GLY A 791 17.69 1.32 -5.24
N VAL A 792 16.46 1.77 -4.98
CA VAL A 792 16.12 2.69 -3.89
C VAL A 792 15.86 1.98 -2.56
N GLY A 793 15.92 0.64 -2.55
CA GLY A 793 15.61 -0.21 -1.41
C GLY A 793 14.19 -0.77 -1.45
N LEU A 794 14.01 -1.99 -0.93
CA LEU A 794 12.72 -2.68 -0.89
C LEU A 794 11.69 -1.86 -0.10
N GLY A 795 10.51 -1.63 -0.68
CA GLY A 795 9.46 -0.85 -0.08
C GLY A 795 9.65 0.68 -0.17
N ASN A 796 10.67 1.17 -0.87
CA ASN A 796 10.90 2.60 -1.08
C ASN A 796 10.57 3.07 -2.49
N SER A 797 9.95 2.25 -3.34
CA SER A 797 9.45 2.70 -4.65
C SER A 797 8.56 3.94 -4.46
N LYS A 798 8.76 4.95 -5.32
CA LYS A 798 7.88 6.11 -5.42
C LYS A 798 6.75 5.82 -6.41
N ALA A 799 7.00 4.98 -7.42
CA ALA A 799 6.00 4.61 -8.42
C ALA A 799 4.78 3.87 -7.84
N LYS A 800 4.92 3.19 -6.68
CA LYS A 800 3.80 2.56 -5.96
C LYS A 800 2.80 3.51 -5.32
N TRP A 801 3.05 4.83 -5.31
CA TRP A 801 2.09 5.84 -4.83
C TRP A 801 1.10 6.21 -5.93
N MET A 802 0.46 5.22 -6.56
CA MET A 802 -0.50 5.40 -7.68
C MET A 802 0.08 6.11 -8.92
N TRP A 803 1.42 6.18 -9.04
CA TRP A 803 2.09 6.74 -10.21
C TRP A 803 2.12 5.75 -11.38
N LEU A 804 2.22 4.45 -11.11
CA LEU A 804 2.26 3.41 -12.14
C LEU A 804 0.98 2.55 -12.09
N PRO A 805 0.04 2.71 -13.05
CA PRO A 805 -1.14 1.84 -13.13
C PRO A 805 -0.75 0.37 -13.30
N GLU A 806 -1.47 -0.53 -12.63
CA GLU A 806 -1.25 -1.99 -12.68
C GLU A 806 0.19 -2.39 -12.27
N ALA A 807 0.78 -1.68 -11.30
CA ALA A 807 2.14 -1.91 -10.82
C ALA A 807 2.34 -3.30 -10.18
N ASP A 808 1.32 -3.90 -9.59
CA ASP A 808 1.38 -5.25 -9.02
C ASP A 808 1.13 -6.36 -10.04
N ASN A 809 0.60 -6.02 -11.21
CA ASN A 809 0.23 -6.94 -12.27
C ASN A 809 1.17 -6.77 -13.48
N ASP A 810 0.77 -6.01 -14.50
CA ASP A 810 1.47 -5.94 -15.78
C ASP A 810 2.82 -5.24 -15.71
N TYR A 811 3.03 -4.34 -14.74
CA TYR A 811 4.23 -3.52 -14.61
C TYR A 811 5.10 -3.84 -13.39
N ILE A 812 4.91 -5.00 -12.74
CA ILE A 812 5.69 -5.40 -11.55
C ILE A 812 7.21 -5.42 -11.78
N PHE A 813 7.65 -5.67 -13.01
CA PHE A 813 9.07 -5.64 -13.35
C PHE A 813 9.68 -4.23 -13.24
N ALA A 814 8.88 -3.16 -13.43
CA ALA A 814 9.32 -1.78 -13.25
C ALA A 814 9.62 -1.49 -11.78
N ILE A 815 8.74 -1.94 -10.88
CA ILE A 815 8.92 -1.81 -9.42
C ILE A 815 10.12 -2.62 -8.95
N ILE A 816 10.32 -3.83 -9.50
CA ILE A 816 11.52 -4.63 -9.23
C ILE A 816 12.79 -3.84 -9.60
N GLY A 817 12.81 -3.21 -10.77
CA GLY A 817 13.95 -2.42 -11.22
C GLY A 817 14.15 -1.13 -10.44
N GLU A 818 13.08 -0.51 -9.93
CA GLU A 818 13.18 0.67 -9.05
C GLU A 818 13.74 0.30 -7.67
N GLU A 819 13.16 -0.71 -7.02
CA GLU A 819 13.49 -1.05 -5.63
C GLU A 819 14.81 -1.81 -5.48
N LEU A 820 15.11 -2.70 -6.43
CA LEU A 820 16.30 -3.57 -6.38
C LEU A 820 17.36 -3.20 -7.43
N GLY A 821 17.09 -2.19 -8.25
CA GLY A 821 17.99 -1.70 -9.28
C GLY A 821 18.18 -2.68 -10.45
N LEU A 822 19.16 -2.35 -11.29
CA LEU A 822 19.60 -3.20 -12.39
C LEU A 822 19.97 -4.62 -11.93
N ILE A 823 20.57 -4.76 -10.74
CA ILE A 823 20.96 -6.06 -10.20
C ILE A 823 19.72 -6.94 -9.98
N GLY A 824 18.69 -6.41 -9.31
CA GLY A 824 17.44 -7.15 -9.10
C GLY A 824 16.77 -7.56 -10.40
N ALA A 825 16.70 -6.63 -11.38
CA ALA A 825 16.14 -6.91 -12.71
C ALA A 825 16.88 -8.04 -13.43
N ILE A 826 18.22 -8.04 -13.41
CA ILE A 826 19.06 -9.09 -14.00
C ILE A 826 18.84 -10.44 -13.30
N VAL A 827 18.73 -10.45 -11.97
CA VAL A 827 18.48 -11.69 -11.21
C VAL A 827 17.17 -12.34 -11.65
N VAL A 828 16.09 -11.56 -11.81
CA VAL A 828 14.81 -12.08 -12.30
C VAL A 828 14.93 -12.67 -13.70
N ILE A 829 15.62 -11.99 -14.62
CA ILE A 829 15.88 -12.50 -15.98
C ILE A 829 16.66 -13.81 -15.91
N LEU A 830 17.72 -13.88 -15.10
CA LEU A 830 18.53 -15.08 -14.92
C LEU A 830 17.72 -16.25 -14.36
N LEU A 831 16.78 -16.02 -13.45
CA LEU A 831 15.91 -17.06 -12.92
C LEU A 831 15.02 -17.68 -14.01
N PHE A 832 14.48 -16.88 -14.93
CA PHE A 832 13.75 -17.41 -16.09
C PHE A 832 14.66 -18.19 -17.05
N VAL A 833 15.92 -17.77 -17.23
CA VAL A 833 16.92 -18.54 -18.00
C VAL A 833 17.21 -19.89 -17.32
N VAL A 834 17.39 -19.91 -16.00
CA VAL A 834 17.57 -21.14 -15.22
C VAL A 834 16.36 -22.07 -15.36
N LEU A 835 15.15 -21.52 -15.32
CA LEU A 835 13.92 -22.26 -15.53
C LEU A 835 13.87 -22.89 -16.93
N ALA A 836 14.22 -22.13 -17.98
CA ALA A 836 14.32 -22.63 -19.35
C ALA A 836 15.34 -23.78 -19.48
N ILE A 837 16.50 -23.67 -18.83
CA ILE A 837 17.50 -24.75 -18.78
C ILE A 837 16.91 -25.99 -18.10
N GLY A 838 16.15 -25.83 -17.01
CA GLY A 838 15.44 -26.90 -16.34
C GLY A 838 14.47 -27.64 -17.26
N PHE A 839 13.63 -26.90 -17.99
CA PHE A 839 12.71 -27.48 -18.98
C PHE A 839 13.44 -28.26 -20.07
N ILE A 840 14.51 -27.70 -20.65
CA ILE A 840 15.31 -28.37 -21.68
C ILE A 840 15.92 -29.67 -21.15
N ARG A 841 16.40 -29.70 -19.90
CA ARG A 841 16.91 -30.92 -19.27
C ARG A 841 15.83 -31.99 -19.15
N VAL A 842 14.60 -31.62 -18.76
CA VAL A 842 13.47 -32.57 -18.70
C VAL A 842 13.10 -33.09 -20.09
N ILE A 843 13.04 -32.22 -21.10
CA ILE A 843 12.76 -32.60 -22.50
C ILE A 843 13.82 -33.58 -23.02
N ARG A 844 15.10 -33.33 -22.75
CA ARG A 844 16.21 -34.20 -23.21
C ARG A 844 16.25 -35.54 -22.47
N ALA A 845 15.85 -35.57 -21.19
CA ALA A 845 15.84 -36.78 -20.38
C ALA A 845 14.68 -37.73 -20.70
N ASN A 846 13.56 -37.22 -21.22
CA ASN A 846 12.36 -38.00 -21.48
C ASN A 846 12.37 -38.62 -22.89
N THR A 847 12.02 -39.91 -23.00
CA THR A 847 11.84 -40.60 -24.28
C THR A 847 10.39 -40.55 -24.79
N ASP A 848 9.42 -40.33 -23.89
CA ASP A 848 8.01 -40.18 -24.24
C ASP A 848 7.77 -38.86 -24.99
N THR A 849 7.25 -38.97 -26.21
CA THR A 849 6.95 -37.81 -27.06
C THR A 849 5.88 -36.92 -26.45
N PHE A 850 4.91 -37.49 -25.72
CA PHE A 850 3.91 -36.71 -25.01
C PHE A 850 4.53 -35.77 -23.98
N ALA A 851 5.37 -36.33 -23.09
CA ALA A 851 6.06 -35.56 -22.05
C ALA A 851 6.98 -34.49 -22.65
N ARG A 852 7.70 -34.80 -23.73
CA ARG A 852 8.56 -33.84 -24.44
C ARG A 852 7.79 -32.66 -25.03
N VAL A 853 6.70 -32.94 -25.75
CA VAL A 853 5.88 -31.91 -26.41
C VAL A 853 5.16 -31.07 -25.36
N ALA A 854 4.55 -31.69 -24.36
CA ALA A 854 3.87 -30.98 -23.28
C ALA A 854 4.85 -30.09 -22.49
N THR A 855 6.02 -30.61 -22.10
CA THR A 855 7.06 -29.81 -21.42
C THR A 855 7.54 -28.65 -22.29
N GLY A 856 7.76 -28.90 -23.58
CA GLY A 856 8.13 -27.86 -24.54
C GLY A 856 7.07 -26.77 -24.68
N ALA A 857 5.80 -27.13 -24.70
CA ALA A 857 4.68 -26.20 -24.78
C ALA A 857 4.55 -25.35 -23.49
N VAL A 858 4.71 -25.95 -22.30
CA VAL A 858 4.76 -25.22 -21.02
C VAL A 858 5.98 -24.29 -20.95
N MET A 859 7.14 -24.74 -21.41
CA MET A 859 8.33 -23.90 -21.49
C MET A 859 8.08 -22.69 -22.40
N THR A 860 7.54 -22.91 -23.60
CA THR A 860 7.22 -21.81 -24.52
C THR A 860 6.21 -20.85 -23.91
N TRP A 861 5.15 -21.35 -23.27
CA TRP A 861 4.20 -20.51 -22.55
C TRP A 861 4.90 -19.58 -21.55
N ILE A 862 5.60 -20.14 -20.56
CA ILE A 862 6.15 -19.36 -19.44
C ILE A 862 7.24 -18.40 -19.93
N ILE A 863 8.14 -18.85 -20.81
CA ILE A 863 9.27 -18.03 -21.25
C ILE A 863 8.83 -16.92 -22.21
N VAL A 864 7.94 -17.21 -23.16
CA VAL A 864 7.41 -16.17 -24.06
C VAL A 864 6.57 -15.17 -23.28
N GLN A 865 5.77 -15.62 -22.31
CA GLN A 865 4.98 -14.73 -21.47
C GLN A 865 5.87 -13.80 -20.64
N ALA A 866 6.92 -14.32 -20.02
CA ALA A 866 7.87 -13.50 -19.28
C ALA A 866 8.61 -12.50 -20.19
N PHE A 867 9.02 -12.93 -21.39
CA PHE A 867 9.66 -12.07 -22.38
C PHE A 867 8.74 -10.94 -22.83
N VAL A 868 7.46 -11.23 -23.10
CA VAL A 868 6.47 -10.22 -23.50
C VAL A 868 6.27 -9.19 -22.38
N ASN A 869 6.02 -9.63 -21.14
CA ASN A 869 5.83 -8.73 -20.01
C ASN A 869 7.05 -7.81 -19.78
N ILE A 870 8.26 -8.39 -19.70
CA ILE A 870 9.50 -7.62 -19.51
C ILE A 870 9.75 -6.69 -20.70
N GLY A 871 9.48 -7.14 -21.92
CA GLY A 871 9.60 -6.33 -23.14
C GLY A 871 8.69 -5.11 -23.16
N VAL A 872 7.46 -5.24 -22.63
CA VAL A 872 6.53 -4.11 -22.47
C VAL A 872 7.09 -3.09 -21.47
N VAL A 873 7.57 -3.54 -20.32
CA VAL A 873 8.12 -2.67 -19.27
C VAL A 873 9.38 -1.93 -19.73
N LEU A 874 10.22 -2.59 -20.53
CA LEU A 874 11.42 -1.99 -21.14
C LEU A 874 11.11 -1.12 -22.37
N ASN A 875 9.84 -0.93 -22.72
CA ASN A 875 9.40 -0.22 -23.92
C ASN A 875 10.03 -0.80 -25.21
N LEU A 876 10.15 -2.13 -25.29
CA LEU A 876 10.55 -2.88 -26.49
C LEU A 876 9.35 -3.45 -27.24
N LEU A 877 8.19 -3.49 -26.59
CA LEU A 877 6.91 -3.98 -27.13
C LEU A 877 5.77 -3.04 -26.66
N PRO A 878 4.69 -2.89 -27.44
CA PRO A 878 3.51 -2.12 -27.02
C PRO A 878 2.79 -2.81 -25.86
N VAL A 879 2.04 -2.07 -25.04
CA VAL A 879 1.33 -2.61 -23.86
C VAL A 879 0.28 -3.65 -24.26
N LEU A 880 0.49 -4.91 -23.84
CA LEU A 880 -0.35 -6.07 -24.20
C LEU A 880 -1.23 -6.62 -23.07
N GLY A 881 -0.96 -6.25 -21.81
CA GLY A 881 -1.73 -6.69 -20.64
C GLY A 881 -1.55 -8.17 -20.31
N VAL A 882 -0.32 -8.59 -20.00
CA VAL A 882 0.00 -9.99 -19.70
C VAL A 882 0.91 -10.06 -18.46
N PRO A 883 0.55 -10.84 -17.43
CA PRO A 883 1.30 -10.90 -16.18
C PRO A 883 2.65 -11.61 -16.32
N LEU A 884 3.65 -11.19 -15.54
CA LEU A 884 4.90 -11.91 -15.36
C LEU A 884 4.66 -13.23 -14.59
N PRO A 885 4.93 -14.42 -15.19
CA PRO A 885 4.61 -15.70 -14.57
C PRO A 885 5.24 -15.88 -13.19
N PHE A 886 4.48 -16.43 -12.24
CA PHE A 886 4.86 -16.65 -10.83
C PHE A 886 5.10 -15.40 -9.98
N VAL A 887 5.38 -14.24 -10.60
CA VAL A 887 5.78 -13.01 -9.91
C VAL A 887 4.62 -12.04 -9.74
N SER A 888 3.86 -11.78 -10.81
CA SER A 888 2.79 -10.77 -10.81
C SER A 888 1.54 -11.22 -10.05
N SER A 889 0.79 -10.24 -9.56
CA SER A 889 -0.58 -10.38 -9.08
C SER A 889 -1.48 -10.96 -10.17
N GLY A 890 -2.24 -12.01 -9.85
CA GLY A 890 -3.05 -12.70 -10.85
C GLY A 890 -3.46 -14.09 -10.39
N GLY A 891 -4.52 -14.16 -9.59
CA GLY A 891 -4.90 -15.39 -8.88
C GLY A 891 -5.07 -16.63 -9.76
N SER A 892 -5.89 -16.52 -10.82
CA SER A 892 -6.10 -17.64 -11.75
C SER A 892 -4.84 -18.00 -12.53
N SER A 893 -4.06 -17.01 -12.97
CA SER A 893 -2.83 -17.21 -13.74
C SER A 893 -1.73 -17.88 -12.91
N LEU A 894 -1.57 -17.48 -11.64
CA LEU A 894 -0.62 -18.10 -10.73
C LEU A 894 -0.95 -19.59 -10.51
N VAL A 895 -2.22 -19.90 -10.20
CA VAL A 895 -2.65 -21.28 -9.95
C VAL A 895 -2.50 -22.16 -11.19
N THR A 896 -2.92 -21.70 -12.38
CA THR A 896 -2.80 -22.49 -13.62
C THR A 896 -1.36 -22.70 -14.05
N THR A 897 -0.49 -21.69 -13.88
CA THR A 897 0.94 -21.81 -14.17
C THR A 897 1.61 -22.79 -13.21
N LEU A 898 1.23 -22.78 -11.92
CA LEU A 898 1.68 -23.78 -10.94
C LEU A 898 1.18 -25.20 -11.26
N VAL A 899 -0.06 -25.35 -11.74
CA VAL A 899 -0.57 -26.65 -12.24
C VAL A 899 0.24 -27.13 -13.45
N ALA A 900 0.53 -26.24 -14.41
CA ALA A 900 1.36 -26.56 -15.56
C ALA A 900 2.78 -26.99 -15.15
N MET A 901 3.38 -26.30 -14.17
CA MET A 901 4.65 -26.69 -13.58
C MET A 901 4.56 -28.06 -12.88
N GLY A 902 3.47 -28.33 -12.17
CA GLY A 902 3.21 -29.62 -11.52
C GLY A 902 3.21 -30.78 -12.52
N ILE A 903 2.58 -30.58 -13.69
CA ILE A 903 2.59 -31.56 -14.79
C ILE A 903 4.03 -31.84 -15.25
N VAL A 904 4.84 -30.79 -15.44
CA VAL A 904 6.25 -30.94 -15.86
C VAL A 904 7.10 -31.60 -14.78
N LEU A 905 6.92 -31.23 -13.51
CA LEU A 905 7.58 -31.88 -12.38
C LEU A 905 7.24 -33.38 -12.35
N GLY A 906 6.00 -33.76 -12.66
CA GLY A 906 5.60 -35.16 -12.82
C GLY A 906 6.38 -35.89 -13.92
N PHE A 907 6.73 -35.21 -15.02
CA PHE A 907 7.59 -35.75 -16.08
C PHE A 907 9.09 -35.74 -15.73
N ALA A 908 9.50 -34.95 -14.73
CA ALA A 908 10.88 -34.90 -14.24
C ALA A 908 11.21 -35.98 -13.20
N ARG A 909 10.18 -36.64 -12.64
CA ARG A 909 10.32 -37.77 -11.72
C ARG A 909 10.86 -39.01 -12.45
N LYS A 910 11.75 -39.76 -11.82
CA LYS A 910 12.20 -41.05 -12.35
C LYS A 910 11.09 -42.09 -12.13
N PRO A 911 10.79 -42.97 -13.11
CA PRO A 911 9.90 -44.08 -12.87
C PRO A 911 10.49 -44.95 -11.75
N THR A 912 9.66 -45.29 -10.76
CA THR A 912 9.97 -46.37 -9.81
C THR A 912 10.24 -47.61 -10.63
N THR A 913 11.46 -48.13 -10.57
CA THR A 913 11.78 -49.47 -11.07
C THR A 913 10.79 -50.44 -10.44
N GLU A 914 9.85 -50.95 -11.24
CA GLU A 914 9.19 -52.21 -10.92
C GLU A 914 10.29 -53.26 -10.82
N GLU A 915 10.37 -53.94 -9.68
CA GLU A 915 11.07 -55.21 -9.57
C GLU A 915 10.51 -56.13 -10.65
N SER A 916 11.38 -56.50 -11.60
CA SER A 916 11.13 -57.58 -12.53
C SER A 916 10.66 -58.81 -11.75
N PRO A 917 9.54 -59.47 -12.11
CA PRO A 917 9.20 -60.74 -11.50
C PRO A 917 10.33 -61.74 -11.81
N ASP A 918 10.85 -62.37 -10.77
CA ASP A 918 11.92 -63.35 -10.82
C ASP A 918 11.75 -64.33 -11.99
N VAL A 919 12.78 -64.39 -12.82
CA VAL A 919 13.00 -65.49 -13.76
C VAL A 919 13.29 -66.73 -12.92
N VAL A 920 12.30 -67.62 -12.80
CA VAL A 920 12.47 -68.97 -12.26
C VAL A 920 13.48 -69.73 -13.14
N PRO A 921 14.62 -70.20 -12.61
CA PRO A 921 15.48 -71.09 -13.37
C PRO A 921 14.89 -72.50 -13.35
N ALA A 922 14.55 -73.01 -14.52
CA ALA A 922 14.22 -74.42 -14.72
C ALA A 922 15.48 -75.28 -14.51
N VAL A 923 15.57 -75.92 -13.35
CA VAL A 923 16.52 -77.01 -13.10
C VAL A 923 15.88 -78.31 -13.60
N ILE A 924 16.32 -78.77 -14.77
CA ILE A 924 16.11 -80.13 -15.24
C ILE A 924 17.11 -81.01 -14.49
N GLY A 925 16.62 -81.80 -13.53
CA GLY A 925 17.35 -82.89 -12.90
C GLY A 925 16.73 -84.23 -13.31
N MET A 926 17.34 -84.92 -14.27
CA MET A 926 17.18 -86.36 -14.46
C MET A 926 17.60 -87.09 -13.18
N ARG A 927 16.75 -87.98 -12.65
CA ARG A 927 17.07 -89.39 -12.33
C ARG A 927 15.88 -90.10 -11.65
N SER A 928 15.71 -91.36 -12.11
CA SER A 928 14.86 -92.48 -11.67
C SER A 928 13.36 -92.30 -11.71
#